data_AF-A0A5M3YMQ5-F1
#
_entry.id   AF-A0A5M3YMQ5-F1
#
_cell.length_a   1.000
_cell.length_b   1.000
_cell.length_c   1.000
_cell.angle_alpha   90.00
_cell.angle_beta   90.00
_cell.angle_gamma   90.00
#
_symmetry.space_group_name_H-M   'P 1'
#
loop_
_entity.id
_entity.type
_entity.pdbx_description
1 polymer ?
#
loop_
_entity_poly.entity_id
_entity_poly.type
_entity_poly.pdbx_seq_one_letter_code
_entity_poly.pdbx_strand_id
1 'polypeptide(L)'
;MPGFWKGPIWLKAKLALDYDQRPLLAREMRRSCDPKDSLKNSDLTPDASQERYVGFGIGGAGNIRKSGHHFFFPNPNSSHAVVAKETGLDSARHTGTELKGIPFTLKDNKIAPWLHVAQAPAVHQPIGQQVGCSSTNSSSGYWYEHIEHNGQSSFLSPEYKEKYAVFRNVVADFHADNTGKTDASDAIQSAIEAGPAQGAPRSAHKMGTTGQPAIVYLPSGVYQLKKALQLYVGTVITGDPANPPILKASQGIAGDHMIYAKDPNYGGTINFYMGIRNVLLDSTEIDAGSHFTLLDWTVSQATQLTNVVFNMPTKGSNHVGLTTQYDYNSNIIVSDLTFNGGAVGMHLSGQQWVFRNLKFRGTATGVIAGGTNIVFLGCSFEAGDVAIKADSTSGSLTVIDSSGSNMRTFITSNDSHSAGNAIILDNVENSGDTVKLGDKVVLSGRTSGTWVHGTLYPPHQGQIQRVEGQMVQTDRSSSLLSGNKYFTMAPPTYREYSVSDVLNIKSVPDRPVKGDGQTDDTKNINAILAQNRDCKLIYFPAGTYIVTDTIFIPSGTRIIGDPYASTISAVGANFKSTTAVRTMVQVGYPGDVGVAQISDMLFTVADILPGCQMVVVSISGKSPGDVGLWNTHFRIGGAAGSKVESQCTGSAADCKAAWGLLRLGSTSSAYIENMWGWTADHDLDGQNQQVISTGRGLLVEATAATWLVGTGFEHHTLYQYNFNAARNVFSALQQSETPYWQGPGNILTPAPWGDNVATSDPNFAQCAPNDATCRMALFERINQSSNLFLYGGCNWAFFNNNGGCNGACQKNAIQVLNSTALYLYGTNTKSSANMILEGNYQVATEAENSGGWGGVIAGFLYNS
;
A
#
# COMPACT_ATOMS: atom_id res chain seq x y z
N MET A 1 43.47 9.89 -46.28
CA MET A 1 44.82 9.30 -46.30
C MET A 1 44.90 8.24 -45.21
N PRO A 2 45.27 6.98 -45.51
CA PRO A 2 45.24 5.86 -44.56
C PRO A 2 46.62 5.47 -44.02
N GLY A 3 46.66 4.65 -42.97
CA GLY A 3 47.88 4.05 -42.40
C GLY A 3 47.65 2.61 -41.91
N PHE A 4 47.72 1.64 -42.82
CA PHE A 4 47.84 0.21 -42.53
C PHE A 4 49.30 -0.16 -42.15
N TRP A 5 49.51 -1.23 -41.35
CA TRP A 5 50.55 -2.30 -41.46
C TRP A 5 50.34 -3.25 -40.23
N LYS A 6 49.73 -4.45 -40.39
CA LYS A 6 50.31 -5.79 -40.66
C LYS A 6 51.13 -6.43 -39.50
N GLY A 7 50.78 -7.68 -39.13
CA GLY A 7 51.43 -8.52 -38.10
C GLY A 7 52.71 -9.26 -38.56
N PRO A 8 53.15 -10.39 -37.93
CA PRO A 8 52.36 -11.64 -37.94
C PRO A 8 52.51 -12.67 -36.77
N ILE A 9 51.47 -13.51 -36.62
CA ILE A 9 51.42 -14.99 -36.43
C ILE A 9 52.63 -15.75 -35.82
N TRP A 10 52.35 -16.57 -34.79
CA TRP A 10 52.78 -18.00 -34.72
C TRP A 10 51.69 -18.88 -34.10
N LEU A 11 51.63 -20.15 -34.52
CA LEU A 11 50.53 -21.09 -34.24
C LEU A 11 51.07 -22.52 -33.97
N LYS A 12 50.50 -23.23 -32.97
CA LYS A 12 50.40 -24.69 -32.77
C LYS A 12 49.54 -24.90 -31.49
N ALA A 13 48.38 -25.57 -31.44
CA ALA A 13 47.98 -26.92 -31.90
C ALA A 13 48.79 -28.05 -31.20
N LYS A 14 48.20 -29.14 -30.65
CA LYS A 14 46.86 -29.74 -30.81
C LYS A 14 46.58 -30.84 -29.73
N LEU A 15 45.32 -31.28 -29.64
CA LEU A 15 44.71 -32.53 -29.05
C LEU A 15 44.17 -32.39 -27.60
N ALA A 16 42.88 -32.59 -27.23
CA ALA A 16 41.81 -33.58 -27.58
C ALA A 16 42.10 -34.97 -26.95
N LEU A 17 41.22 -35.71 -26.23
CA LEU A 17 39.75 -35.96 -26.14
C LEU A 17 39.40 -36.51 -24.70
N ASP A 18 38.20 -36.94 -24.27
CA ASP A 18 36.76 -36.57 -24.41
C ASP A 18 35.87 -37.57 -23.57
N TYR A 19 34.62 -37.23 -23.20
CA TYR A 19 33.47 -38.10 -22.73
C TYR A 19 33.63 -38.99 -21.44
N ASP A 20 32.61 -39.39 -20.63
CA ASP A 20 31.13 -39.28 -20.70
C ASP A 20 30.35 -39.47 -19.33
N GLN A 21 29.06 -39.11 -19.31
CA GLN A 21 27.88 -39.52 -18.45
C GLN A 21 27.72 -39.25 -16.92
N ARG A 22 26.43 -39.23 -16.50
CA ARG A 22 25.81 -38.98 -15.16
C ARG A 22 25.12 -40.29 -14.64
N PRO A 23 24.13 -40.35 -13.68
CA PRO A 23 23.89 -39.72 -12.35
C PRO A 23 23.46 -40.75 -11.23
N LEU A 24 22.94 -40.25 -10.07
CA LEU A 24 21.89 -40.82 -9.14
C LEU A 24 22.25 -41.46 -7.77
N LEU A 25 21.52 -40.99 -6.72
CA LEU A 25 21.00 -41.67 -5.50
C LEU A 25 22.03 -42.29 -4.49
N ALA A 26 21.84 -42.35 -3.16
CA ALA A 26 20.67 -42.10 -2.30
C ALA A 26 21.04 -41.60 -0.87
N ARG A 27 20.02 -41.08 -0.16
CA ARG A 27 19.61 -41.31 1.26
C ARG A 27 20.46 -42.27 2.14
N GLU A 28 20.53 -42.17 3.47
CA GLU A 28 19.62 -41.57 4.48
C GLU A 28 20.27 -41.50 5.89
N MET A 29 19.72 -40.67 6.80
CA MET A 29 19.79 -40.83 8.29
C MET A 29 21.18 -40.72 8.99
N ARG A 30 21.32 -40.35 10.28
CA ARG A 30 20.41 -39.79 11.32
C ARG A 30 21.29 -39.07 12.38
N ARG A 31 20.65 -38.26 13.22
CA ARG A 31 20.82 -38.09 14.69
C ARG A 31 22.00 -38.86 15.33
N SER A 32 22.76 -38.37 16.30
CA SER A 32 22.72 -37.19 17.20
C SER A 32 23.76 -37.46 18.30
N CYS A 33 24.15 -36.45 19.08
CA CYS A 33 24.36 -36.48 20.55
C CYS A 33 25.51 -35.55 20.96
N ASP A 34 25.15 -34.54 21.75
CA ASP A 34 26.01 -33.89 22.76
C ASP A 34 26.50 -34.99 23.75
N PRO A 35 27.73 -34.90 24.30
CA PRO A 35 27.87 -34.21 25.59
C PRO A 35 29.21 -33.50 25.88
N LYS A 36 29.11 -32.29 26.45
CA LYS A 36 29.78 -31.81 27.67
C LYS A 36 31.31 -31.56 27.75
N ASP A 37 31.60 -30.46 28.47
CA ASP A 37 32.69 -30.22 29.45
C ASP A 37 34.14 -30.62 29.09
N SER A 38 35.05 -29.63 29.03
CA SER A 38 35.87 -29.29 30.23
C SER A 38 36.97 -28.21 30.01
N LEU A 39 36.99 -27.25 30.94
CA LEU A 39 38.15 -26.71 31.68
C LEU A 39 39.45 -26.23 30.99
N LYS A 40 39.71 -24.92 31.23
CA LYS A 40 40.97 -24.29 31.73
C LYS A 40 42.14 -23.99 30.77
N ASN A 41 42.54 -22.71 30.83
CA ASN A 41 43.90 -22.12 30.93
C ASN A 41 44.95 -22.49 29.85
N SER A 42 45.87 -21.60 29.43
CA SER A 42 46.32 -20.30 29.97
C SER A 42 47.03 -19.46 28.89
N ASP A 43 46.98 -18.14 29.06
CA ASP A 43 48.01 -17.12 28.81
C ASP A 43 48.94 -17.21 27.58
N LEU A 44 48.95 -16.13 26.77
CA LEU A 44 50.09 -15.22 26.62
C LEU A 44 49.70 -13.94 25.87
N THR A 45 50.01 -12.79 26.46
CA THR A 45 49.84 -11.39 25.96
C THR A 45 51.15 -10.90 25.29
N PRO A 46 51.33 -9.62 24.85
CA PRO A 46 50.43 -8.45 24.77
C PRO A 46 50.31 -7.91 23.30
N ASP A 47 49.86 -6.70 22.92
CA ASP A 47 49.46 -5.45 23.63
C ASP A 47 48.52 -4.57 22.74
N ALA A 48 48.35 -3.29 23.13
CA ALA A 48 47.98 -2.09 22.36
C ALA A 48 46.53 -1.55 22.47
N SER A 49 46.30 -0.84 23.58
CA SER A 49 45.50 0.40 23.71
C SER A 49 44.03 0.45 23.22
N GLN A 50 43.10 0.50 24.18
CA GLN A 50 41.85 1.27 24.08
C GLN A 50 41.75 2.25 25.24
N GLU A 51 41.43 3.51 24.95
CA GLU A 51 41.17 4.54 25.97
C GLU A 51 39.71 4.48 26.46
N ARG A 52 39.50 4.95 27.69
CA ARG A 52 38.21 4.93 28.39
C ARG A 52 37.49 6.26 28.23
N TYR A 53 36.15 6.24 28.31
CA TYR A 53 35.40 7.33 28.91
C TYR A 53 34.59 6.84 30.11
N VAL A 54 34.42 7.74 31.09
CA VAL A 54 33.98 7.47 32.46
C VAL A 54 32.58 8.05 32.69
N GLY A 55 31.72 7.34 33.44
CA GLY A 55 30.39 7.82 33.83
C GLY A 55 30.22 8.00 35.34
N PHE A 56 29.72 9.18 35.74
CA PHE A 56 29.14 9.56 37.03
C PHE A 56 28.33 10.87 36.80
N GLY A 57 27.18 11.17 37.42
CA GLY A 57 26.31 10.35 38.27
C GLY A 57 25.20 11.17 38.97
N ILE A 58 24.18 10.46 39.49
CA ILE A 58 23.34 10.75 40.68
C ILE A 58 22.45 12.02 40.70
N GLY A 59 21.14 11.84 40.99
CA GLY A 59 20.26 12.96 41.37
C GLY A 59 18.78 12.67 41.67
N GLY A 60 18.47 11.93 42.74
CA GLY A 60 17.20 12.12 43.48
C GLY A 60 16.45 10.85 43.88
N ALA A 61 16.35 10.58 45.18
CA ALA A 61 15.54 9.49 45.74
C ALA A 61 14.55 10.02 46.79
N GLY A 62 13.27 9.68 46.63
CA GLY A 62 12.22 9.86 47.63
C GLY A 62 11.85 8.52 48.27
N ASN A 63 11.85 8.44 49.60
CA ASN A 63 11.47 7.24 50.35
C ASN A 63 9.98 6.88 50.17
N ILE A 64 9.62 5.60 50.25
CA ILE A 64 8.83 5.04 51.38
C ILE A 64 8.74 3.50 51.35
N ARG A 65 8.90 2.96 52.56
CA ARG A 65 8.81 1.60 53.11
C ARG A 65 7.95 0.54 52.37
N LYS A 66 8.48 -0.69 52.35
CA LYS A 66 7.68 -1.93 52.36
C LYS A 66 7.05 -2.15 53.74
N SER A 67 5.80 -2.60 53.76
CA SER A 67 5.20 -3.39 54.85
C SER A 67 4.47 -4.57 54.20
N GLY A 68 4.79 -5.80 54.58
CA GLY A 68 4.11 -6.99 54.06
C GLY A 68 3.22 -7.62 55.12
N HIS A 69 2.17 -8.32 54.68
CA HIS A 69 1.53 -9.39 55.44
C HIS A 69 1.00 -10.49 54.51
N HIS A 70 1.07 -11.72 55.02
CA HIS A 70 0.56 -12.98 54.47
C HIS A 70 -0.99 -12.99 54.29
N PHE A 71 -1.69 -13.97 53.68
CA PHE A 71 -1.40 -15.38 53.30
C PHE A 71 -2.46 -15.92 52.28
N PHE A 72 -2.13 -17.03 51.59
CA PHE A 72 -3.00 -18.07 50.96
C PHE A 72 -3.82 -17.81 49.67
N PHE A 73 -3.75 -18.81 48.76
CA PHE A 73 -4.50 -18.99 47.51
C PHE A 73 -5.87 -19.68 47.75
N PRO A 74 -6.84 -19.56 46.82
CA PRO A 74 -6.94 -20.54 45.71
C PRO A 74 -7.11 -19.92 44.30
N ASN A 75 -6.63 -20.64 43.28
CA ASN A 75 -6.82 -20.37 41.84
C ASN A 75 -8.22 -20.91 41.41
N PRO A 76 -8.94 -20.32 40.43
CA PRO A 76 -8.60 -20.51 39.02
C PRO A 76 -8.81 -19.30 38.07
N ASN A 77 -7.89 -19.16 37.11
CA ASN A 77 -8.08 -18.69 35.72
C ASN A 77 -9.07 -17.54 35.44
N SER A 78 -8.57 -16.30 35.34
CA SER A 78 -8.73 -15.41 34.16
C SER A 78 -8.31 -13.96 34.49
N SER A 79 -7.30 -13.44 33.79
CA SER A 79 -7.06 -11.99 33.61
C SER A 79 -5.78 -11.74 32.79
N HIS A 80 -5.92 -11.51 31.48
CA HIS A 80 -4.90 -10.77 30.74
C HIS A 80 -5.12 -9.27 31.00
N ALA A 81 -4.57 -8.78 32.12
CA ALA A 81 -4.54 -7.36 32.39
C ALA A 81 -3.42 -6.70 31.55
N VAL A 82 -3.79 -6.02 30.47
CA VAL A 82 -2.87 -5.21 29.67
C VAL A 82 -2.51 -3.95 30.47
N VAL A 83 -1.45 -4.04 31.27
CA VAL A 83 -0.81 -2.86 31.87
C VAL A 83 0.13 -2.27 30.82
N ALA A 84 -0.33 -1.22 30.15
CA ALA A 84 0.50 -0.42 29.27
C ALA A 84 1.71 0.11 30.04
N LYS A 85 2.91 -0.24 29.58
CA LYS A 85 4.16 0.20 30.20
C LYS A 85 4.84 1.19 29.26
N GLU A 86 4.61 2.47 29.52
CA GLU A 86 5.34 3.57 28.90
C GLU A 86 6.84 3.45 29.23
N THR A 87 7.65 2.95 28.30
CA THR A 87 9.10 3.16 28.25
C THR A 87 9.63 2.74 26.87
N GLY A 88 10.20 3.69 26.13
CA GLY A 88 11.11 3.41 25.01
C GLY A 88 10.47 3.18 23.64
N LEU A 89 10.43 4.26 22.84
CA LEU A 89 10.54 4.19 21.36
C LEU A 89 11.98 3.80 20.96
N ASP A 90 12.52 2.77 21.61
CA ASP A 90 13.79 2.18 21.26
C ASP A 90 13.54 1.20 20.11
N SER A 91 14.44 1.19 19.14
CA SER A 91 14.37 0.44 17.89
C SER A 91 13.42 -0.77 17.90
N ALA A 92 12.52 -0.83 16.93
CA ALA A 92 12.17 -2.12 16.34
C ALA A 92 13.47 -2.77 15.87
N ARG A 93 14.09 -3.55 16.75
CA ARG A 93 15.09 -4.53 16.38
C ARG A 93 14.34 -5.50 15.50
N HIS A 94 14.41 -5.30 14.18
CA HIS A 94 14.15 -6.34 13.19
C HIS A 94 15.27 -7.39 13.31
N THR A 95 15.38 -8.02 14.48
CA THR A 95 16.16 -9.23 14.72
C THR A 95 15.41 -10.40 14.10
N GLY A 96 15.48 -10.49 12.78
CA GLY A 96 15.20 -11.73 12.05
C GLY A 96 13.82 -12.33 12.22
N THR A 97 12.77 -11.53 12.47
CA THR A 97 11.41 -11.95 12.11
C THR A 97 11.35 -12.01 10.59
N GLU A 98 11.64 -13.19 10.05
CA GLU A 98 11.71 -13.43 8.62
C GLU A 98 10.39 -13.00 7.96
N LEU A 99 10.43 -12.06 7.02
CA LEU A 99 9.28 -11.64 6.21
C LEU A 99 8.87 -12.83 5.33
N LYS A 100 7.90 -13.61 5.81
CA LYS A 100 7.53 -14.90 5.25
C LYS A 100 6.02 -14.99 5.08
N GLY A 101 5.60 -15.18 3.84
CA GLY A 101 4.22 -15.51 3.52
C GLY A 101 3.80 -16.92 3.96
N ILE A 102 2.51 -17.21 3.81
CA ILE A 102 1.94 -18.55 4.01
C ILE A 102 2.53 -19.49 2.94
N PRO A 103 3.00 -20.70 3.32
CA PRO A 103 3.41 -21.71 2.35
C PRO A 103 2.24 -22.16 1.45
N PHE A 104 2.37 -21.97 0.14
CA PHE A 104 1.37 -22.39 -0.85
C PHE A 104 1.52 -23.89 -1.19
N THR A 105 1.26 -24.74 -0.19
CA THR A 105 1.37 -26.20 -0.31
C THR A 105 0.35 -26.84 -1.28
N LEU A 106 -0.79 -26.18 -1.54
CA LEU A 106 -1.81 -26.65 -2.49
C LEU A 106 -1.63 -26.09 -3.93
N LYS A 107 -0.43 -25.57 -4.27
CA LYS A 107 -0.11 -24.96 -5.57
C LYS A 107 -0.06 -26.01 -6.71
N ASP A 108 -0.60 -25.68 -7.88
CA ASP A 108 -0.33 -26.41 -9.12
C ASP A 108 1.05 -26.04 -9.66
N ASN A 109 2.06 -26.85 -9.34
CA ASN A 109 3.43 -26.65 -9.82
C ASN A 109 3.62 -26.91 -11.32
N LYS A 110 2.58 -27.30 -12.07
CA LYS A 110 2.62 -27.41 -13.54
C LYS A 110 2.33 -26.09 -14.24
N ILE A 111 1.70 -25.14 -13.55
CA ILE A 111 1.30 -23.85 -14.13
C ILE A 111 2.52 -22.94 -14.23
N ALA A 112 3.09 -22.89 -15.43
CA ALA A 112 4.29 -22.13 -15.76
C ALA A 112 4.08 -21.38 -17.09
N PRO A 113 3.28 -20.29 -17.12
CA PRO A 113 2.92 -19.56 -18.34
C PRO A 113 4.14 -19.08 -19.16
N TRP A 114 5.27 -18.81 -18.51
CA TRP A 114 6.54 -18.46 -19.15
C TRP A 114 7.20 -19.58 -19.96
N LEU A 115 6.70 -20.83 -19.92
CA LEU A 115 7.19 -21.95 -20.72
C LEU A 115 6.40 -22.14 -22.03
N HIS A 116 5.17 -21.62 -22.13
CA HIS A 116 4.25 -21.92 -23.24
C HIS A 116 4.23 -20.85 -24.34
N VAL A 117 5.34 -20.12 -24.51
CA VAL A 117 5.54 -18.97 -25.40
C VAL A 117 5.67 -19.36 -26.90
N ALA A 118 5.01 -20.44 -27.33
CA ALA A 118 5.18 -21.06 -28.65
C ALA A 118 4.14 -20.60 -29.71
N GLN A 119 3.22 -19.70 -29.37
CA GLN A 119 2.26 -19.14 -30.33
C GLN A 119 2.75 -17.78 -30.86
N ALA A 120 2.46 -17.51 -32.13
CA ALA A 120 2.80 -16.24 -32.76
C ALA A 120 2.06 -15.08 -32.05
N PRO A 121 2.74 -13.95 -31.74
CA PRO A 121 2.15 -12.87 -30.95
C PRO A 121 0.89 -12.30 -31.60
N ALA A 122 -0.15 -12.10 -30.79
CA ALA A 122 -1.41 -11.53 -31.24
C ALA A 122 -1.23 -10.03 -31.56
N VAL A 123 -1.11 -9.68 -32.85
CA VAL A 123 -0.96 -8.29 -33.29
C VAL A 123 -2.22 -7.47 -32.97
N HIS A 124 -2.03 -6.37 -32.25
CA HIS A 124 -3.05 -5.35 -31.96
C HIS A 124 -3.85 -4.99 -33.23
N GLN A 125 -5.18 -5.06 -33.14
CA GLN A 125 -6.07 -4.77 -34.26
C GLN A 125 -6.67 -3.36 -34.11
N PRO A 126 -6.97 -2.66 -35.23
CA PRO A 126 -7.70 -1.40 -35.19
C PRO A 126 -9.05 -1.54 -34.46
N ILE A 127 -9.54 -0.43 -33.90
CA ILE A 127 -10.81 -0.37 -33.16
C ILE A 127 -11.94 -0.88 -34.06
N GLY A 128 -12.55 -2.00 -33.68
CA GLY A 128 -13.72 -2.56 -34.36
C GLY A 128 -14.97 -1.68 -34.21
N GLN A 129 -15.99 -1.90 -35.04
CA GLN A 129 -17.27 -1.20 -34.87
C GLN A 129 -17.90 -1.53 -33.51
N GLN A 130 -18.37 -0.47 -32.84
CA GLN A 130 -19.23 -0.56 -31.67
C GLN A 130 -20.56 -1.22 -32.06
N VAL A 131 -21.05 -2.14 -31.21
CA VAL A 131 -22.35 -2.77 -31.41
C VAL A 131 -23.45 -1.84 -30.89
N GLY A 132 -24.59 -1.77 -31.57
CA GLY A 132 -25.73 -0.97 -31.12
C GLY A 132 -26.25 -1.46 -29.77
N CYS A 133 -26.29 -0.57 -28.78
CA CYS A 133 -26.48 -0.95 -27.39
C CYS A 133 -27.97 -1.08 -27.02
N SER A 134 -28.39 -2.28 -26.64
CA SER A 134 -29.70 -2.54 -26.04
C SER A 134 -29.58 -2.62 -24.51
N SER A 135 -30.37 -1.79 -23.82
CA SER A 135 -30.64 -1.92 -22.39
C SER A 135 -31.98 -2.63 -22.19
N THR A 136 -32.04 -3.57 -21.25
CA THR A 136 -33.27 -4.24 -20.83
C THR A 136 -33.49 -4.04 -19.34
N ASN A 137 -34.72 -3.70 -18.96
CA ASN A 137 -35.02 -3.25 -17.59
C ASN A 137 -34.90 -4.35 -16.52
N SER A 138 -34.20 -3.97 -15.44
CA SER A 138 -34.44 -4.31 -14.03
C SER A 138 -34.52 -5.80 -13.63
N SER A 139 -33.40 -6.30 -13.09
CA SER A 139 -33.43 -7.02 -11.81
C SER A 139 -33.50 -6.00 -10.66
N SER A 140 -34.13 -6.34 -9.54
CA SER A 140 -34.01 -5.59 -8.28
C SER A 140 -32.79 -6.09 -7.49
N GLY A 141 -31.98 -5.19 -6.94
CA GLY A 141 -30.78 -5.54 -6.15
C GLY A 141 -29.48 -5.11 -6.84
N TYR A 142 -28.38 -5.13 -6.08
CA TYR A 142 -27.05 -4.80 -6.58
C TYR A 142 -26.54 -5.87 -7.56
N TRP A 143 -26.03 -5.46 -8.72
CA TRP A 143 -25.65 -6.38 -9.80
C TRP A 143 -24.65 -7.47 -9.37
N TYR A 144 -23.77 -7.16 -8.41
CA TYR A 144 -22.74 -8.08 -7.91
C TYR A 144 -23.31 -9.23 -7.07
N GLU A 145 -24.59 -9.22 -6.70
CA GLU A 145 -25.26 -10.37 -6.07
C GLU A 145 -25.80 -11.37 -7.10
N HIS A 146 -25.97 -10.93 -8.35
CA HIS A 146 -26.76 -11.64 -9.37
C HIS A 146 -25.97 -11.96 -10.64
N ILE A 147 -24.77 -11.40 -10.80
CA ILE A 147 -23.86 -11.70 -11.90
C ILE A 147 -23.32 -13.15 -11.77
N GLU A 148 -22.92 -13.75 -12.88
CA GLU A 148 -22.28 -15.07 -12.84
C GLU A 148 -20.89 -14.99 -12.19
N HIS A 149 -20.71 -15.63 -11.03
CA HIS A 149 -19.42 -15.70 -10.33
C HIS A 149 -18.58 -16.91 -10.76
N ASN A 150 -18.05 -16.88 -11.98
CA ASN A 150 -17.11 -17.88 -12.51
C ASN A 150 -15.62 -17.48 -12.27
N GLY A 151 -15.35 -16.85 -11.13
CA GLY A 151 -14.01 -16.54 -10.63
C GLY A 151 -13.25 -17.79 -10.15
N GLN A 152 -11.92 -17.77 -10.18
CA GLN A 152 -11.07 -18.87 -9.72
C GLN A 152 -9.75 -18.38 -9.12
N SER A 153 -9.18 -19.15 -8.19
CA SER A 153 -7.77 -19.02 -7.79
C SER A 153 -6.91 -19.84 -8.75
N SER A 154 -6.29 -19.16 -9.73
CA SER A 154 -5.67 -19.78 -10.90
C SER A 154 -4.57 -20.80 -10.59
N PHE A 155 -3.86 -20.65 -9.46
CA PHE A 155 -2.70 -21.47 -9.11
C PHE A 155 -2.99 -22.57 -8.09
N LEU A 156 -4.25 -22.77 -7.65
CA LEU A 156 -4.62 -23.97 -6.88
C LEU A 156 -4.46 -25.23 -7.73
N SER A 157 -4.12 -26.36 -7.08
CA SER A 157 -4.07 -27.66 -7.73
C SER A 157 -5.44 -28.04 -8.34
N PRO A 158 -5.48 -28.83 -9.43
CA PRO A 158 -6.74 -29.21 -10.08
C PRO A 158 -7.74 -29.92 -9.16
N GLU A 159 -7.26 -30.60 -8.11
CA GLU A 159 -8.10 -31.26 -7.10
C GLU A 159 -8.97 -30.27 -6.30
N TYR A 160 -8.50 -29.03 -6.14
CA TYR A 160 -9.10 -28.00 -5.29
C TYR A 160 -9.64 -26.80 -6.07
N LYS A 161 -9.07 -26.48 -7.24
CA LYS A 161 -9.38 -25.25 -8.00
C LYS A 161 -10.88 -25.08 -8.29
N GLU A 162 -11.50 -26.11 -8.87
CA GLU A 162 -12.94 -26.10 -9.23
C GLU A 162 -13.86 -26.16 -7.99
N LYS A 163 -13.32 -26.45 -6.81
CA LYS A 163 -14.05 -26.57 -5.55
C LYS A 163 -13.88 -25.34 -4.64
N TYR A 164 -13.09 -24.36 -5.03
CA TYR A 164 -12.79 -23.17 -4.24
C TYR A 164 -13.65 -21.99 -4.69
N ALA A 165 -14.64 -21.63 -3.87
CA ALA A 165 -15.46 -20.44 -4.10
C ALA A 165 -14.71 -19.17 -3.68
N VAL A 166 -14.49 -18.26 -4.64
CA VAL A 166 -13.95 -16.91 -4.35
C VAL A 166 -15.06 -16.02 -3.82
N PHE A 167 -16.15 -15.83 -4.57
CA PHE A 167 -17.36 -15.16 -4.11
C PHE A 167 -18.18 -16.08 -3.19
N ARG A 168 -18.76 -15.49 -2.14
CA ARG A 168 -19.47 -16.20 -1.05
C ARG A 168 -20.61 -15.34 -0.53
N ASN A 169 -21.85 -15.73 -0.78
CA ASN A 169 -23.02 -15.04 -0.24
C ASN A 169 -23.36 -15.64 1.15
N VAL A 170 -23.23 -14.84 2.21
CA VAL A 170 -23.41 -15.35 3.59
C VAL A 170 -24.80 -15.91 3.85
N VAL A 171 -25.84 -15.45 3.14
CA VAL A 171 -27.22 -15.91 3.33
C VAL A 171 -27.50 -17.13 2.46
N ALA A 172 -27.20 -17.05 1.16
CA ALA A 172 -27.50 -18.12 0.22
C ALA A 172 -26.66 -19.38 0.44
N ASP A 173 -25.35 -19.21 0.67
CA ASP A 173 -24.38 -20.31 0.70
C ASP A 173 -24.09 -20.79 2.14
N PHE A 174 -24.16 -19.88 3.13
CA PHE A 174 -23.80 -20.15 4.53
C PHE A 174 -24.96 -19.98 5.53
N HIS A 175 -26.15 -19.62 5.06
CA HIS A 175 -27.39 -19.55 5.85
C HIS A 175 -27.33 -18.59 7.05
N ALA A 176 -26.56 -17.50 6.94
CA ALA A 176 -26.56 -16.41 7.91
C ALA A 176 -27.95 -15.73 7.98
N ASP A 177 -28.45 -15.50 9.20
CA ASP A 177 -29.70 -14.77 9.42
C ASP A 177 -29.49 -13.27 9.23
N ASN A 178 -30.02 -12.73 8.12
CA ASN A 178 -30.05 -11.30 7.82
C ASN A 178 -31.32 -10.59 8.34
N THR A 179 -32.15 -11.26 9.14
CA THR A 179 -33.36 -10.68 9.76
C THR A 179 -33.12 -10.12 11.17
N GLY A 180 -31.93 -10.34 11.74
CA GLY A 180 -31.52 -9.85 13.05
C GLY A 180 -32.16 -10.56 14.25
N LYS A 181 -32.69 -11.78 14.06
CA LYS A 181 -33.39 -12.54 15.10
C LYS A 181 -32.51 -13.58 15.80
N THR A 182 -31.54 -14.10 15.08
CA THR A 182 -30.63 -15.17 15.51
C THR A 182 -29.18 -14.80 15.21
N ASP A 183 -28.25 -15.51 15.85
CA ASP A 183 -26.82 -15.25 15.75
C ASP A 183 -26.27 -15.69 14.38
N ALA A 184 -25.69 -14.75 13.65
CA ALA A 184 -25.09 -14.94 12.34
C ALA A 184 -23.56 -15.15 12.41
N SER A 185 -22.94 -15.05 13.59
CA SER A 185 -21.47 -15.08 13.75
C SER A 185 -20.84 -16.32 13.10
N ASP A 186 -21.36 -17.51 13.41
CA ASP A 186 -20.78 -18.77 12.93
C ASP A 186 -20.96 -18.96 11.41
N ALA A 187 -22.06 -18.46 10.85
CA ALA A 187 -22.32 -18.50 9.41
C ALA A 187 -21.38 -17.56 8.64
N ILE A 188 -21.21 -16.33 9.12
CA ILE A 188 -20.30 -15.35 8.51
C ILE A 188 -18.84 -15.79 8.68
N GLN A 189 -18.45 -16.30 9.86
CA GLN A 189 -17.11 -16.85 10.08
C GLN A 189 -16.85 -18.08 9.20
N SER A 190 -17.85 -18.95 8.98
CA SER A 190 -17.75 -20.06 8.02
C SER A 190 -17.54 -19.56 6.58
N ALA A 191 -18.21 -18.48 6.17
CA ALA A 191 -17.99 -17.85 4.87
C ALA A 191 -16.57 -17.27 4.75
N ILE A 192 -16.02 -16.69 5.82
CA ILE A 192 -14.63 -16.21 5.87
C ILE A 192 -13.64 -17.38 5.78
N GLU A 193 -13.85 -18.45 6.53
CA GLU A 193 -12.88 -19.56 6.66
C GLU A 193 -12.93 -20.61 5.55
N ALA A 194 -14.03 -20.71 4.80
CA ALA A 194 -14.23 -21.80 3.85
C ALA A 194 -13.05 -21.98 2.88
N GLY A 195 -12.57 -23.21 2.78
CA GLY A 195 -11.58 -23.61 1.80
C GLY A 195 -12.22 -24.19 0.54
N PRO A 196 -11.47 -24.97 -0.24
CA PRO A 196 -12.05 -25.84 -1.25
C PRO A 196 -13.02 -26.83 -0.59
N ALA A 197 -14.13 -27.19 -1.25
CA ALA A 197 -15.03 -28.22 -0.73
C ALA A 197 -14.27 -29.54 -0.46
N GLN A 198 -14.42 -30.09 0.75
CA GLN A 198 -13.67 -31.26 1.27
C GLN A 198 -12.13 -31.06 1.39
N GLY A 199 -11.64 -29.83 1.21
CA GLY A 199 -10.24 -29.44 1.37
C GLY A 199 -9.93 -28.81 2.74
N ALA A 200 -8.75 -28.21 2.86
CA ALA A 200 -8.34 -27.51 4.08
C ALA A 200 -8.97 -26.10 4.13
N PRO A 201 -9.44 -25.62 5.31
CA PRO A 201 -9.94 -24.25 5.47
C PRO A 201 -8.80 -23.22 5.31
N ARG A 202 -9.15 -21.95 5.11
CA ARG A 202 -8.19 -20.84 5.01
C ARG A 202 -7.33 -20.70 6.28
N SER A 203 -7.95 -20.91 7.44
CA SER A 203 -7.34 -21.01 8.77
C SER A 203 -6.34 -22.17 8.95
N ALA A 204 -6.15 -23.03 7.94
CA ALA A 204 -5.11 -24.07 7.94
C ALA A 204 -3.81 -23.65 7.24
N HIS A 205 -3.74 -22.45 6.63
CA HIS A 205 -2.51 -21.85 6.09
C HIS A 205 -1.78 -22.72 5.04
N LYS A 206 -2.54 -23.21 4.04
CA LYS A 206 -2.02 -24.11 2.98
C LYS A 206 -2.05 -23.56 1.56
N MET A 207 -2.68 -22.40 1.35
CA MET A 207 -3.07 -21.88 0.03
C MET A 207 -2.32 -20.59 -0.36
N GLY A 208 -1.18 -20.30 0.27
CA GLY A 208 -0.45 -19.06 0.04
C GLY A 208 -1.12 -17.84 0.67
N THR A 209 -0.52 -16.67 0.49
CA THR A 209 -1.20 -15.38 0.66
C THR A 209 -2.12 -15.10 -0.52
N THR A 210 -1.67 -15.43 -1.74
CA THR A 210 -2.33 -14.98 -2.98
C THR A 210 -3.26 -16.03 -3.59
N GLY A 211 -3.16 -17.29 -3.16
CA GLY A 211 -3.98 -18.39 -3.65
C GLY A 211 -5.34 -18.58 -2.96
N GLN A 212 -5.69 -17.73 -1.98
CA GLN A 212 -6.93 -17.83 -1.20
C GLN A 212 -7.74 -16.52 -1.07
N PRO A 213 -8.05 -15.81 -2.17
CA PRO A 213 -8.97 -14.68 -2.12
C PRO A 213 -10.37 -15.16 -1.73
N ALA A 214 -11.06 -14.40 -0.88
CA ALA A 214 -12.42 -14.71 -0.42
C ALA A 214 -13.22 -13.41 -0.32
N ILE A 215 -14.20 -13.26 -1.21
CA ILE A 215 -15.11 -12.12 -1.25
C ILE A 215 -16.40 -12.54 -0.57
N VAL A 216 -16.53 -12.13 0.69
CA VAL A 216 -17.66 -12.40 1.56
C VAL A 216 -18.69 -11.31 1.32
N TYR A 217 -19.71 -11.63 0.52
CA TYR A 217 -20.80 -10.74 0.20
C TYR A 217 -21.92 -10.84 1.23
N LEU A 218 -22.35 -9.68 1.72
CA LEU A 218 -23.48 -9.55 2.64
C LEU A 218 -24.64 -8.88 1.91
N PRO A 219 -25.70 -9.64 1.56
CA PRO A 219 -26.99 -9.07 1.18
C PRO A 219 -27.49 -8.11 2.26
N SER A 220 -28.34 -7.17 1.86
CA SER A 220 -28.94 -6.23 2.80
C SER A 220 -29.69 -6.94 3.94
N GLY A 221 -29.62 -6.38 5.15
CA GLY A 221 -30.25 -6.92 6.35
C GLY A 221 -29.55 -6.55 7.65
N VAL A 222 -29.95 -7.21 8.74
CA VAL A 222 -29.33 -7.11 10.06
C VAL A 222 -28.80 -8.47 10.47
N TYR A 223 -27.52 -8.54 10.81
CA TYR A 223 -26.82 -9.75 11.23
C TYR A 223 -26.41 -9.58 12.69
N GLN A 224 -27.07 -10.29 13.61
CA GLN A 224 -26.69 -10.25 15.02
C GLN A 224 -25.41 -11.07 15.24
N LEU A 225 -24.46 -10.51 15.98
CA LEU A 225 -23.20 -11.14 16.36
C LEU A 225 -23.16 -11.39 17.86
N LYS A 226 -22.81 -12.61 18.26
CA LYS A 226 -22.48 -13.03 19.64
C LYS A 226 -21.02 -13.44 19.80
N LYS A 227 -20.24 -13.44 18.71
CA LYS A 227 -18.81 -13.72 18.70
C LYS A 227 -18.11 -12.72 17.78
N ALA A 228 -16.85 -12.43 18.07
CA ALA A 228 -16.01 -11.66 17.16
C ALA A 228 -15.80 -12.42 15.84
N LEU A 229 -15.74 -11.69 14.72
CA LEU A 229 -15.29 -12.24 13.43
C LEU A 229 -13.77 -12.11 13.32
N GLN A 230 -13.11 -13.15 12.82
CA GLN A 230 -11.66 -13.19 12.59
C GLN A 230 -11.38 -13.27 11.09
N LEU A 231 -10.75 -12.24 10.52
CA LEU A 231 -10.37 -12.22 9.12
C LEU A 231 -9.00 -12.87 8.89
N TYR A 232 -8.72 -13.21 7.64
CA TYR A 232 -7.47 -13.78 7.16
C TYR A 232 -7.04 -13.03 5.90
N VAL A 233 -5.75 -13.02 5.58
CA VAL A 233 -5.22 -12.36 4.38
C VAL A 233 -5.95 -12.87 3.13
N GLY A 234 -6.39 -11.95 2.26
CA GLY A 234 -7.24 -12.23 1.10
C GLY A 234 -8.75 -12.12 1.34
N THR A 235 -9.21 -11.80 2.57
CA THR A 235 -10.64 -11.58 2.84
C THR A 235 -11.09 -10.17 2.44
N VAL A 236 -12.15 -10.08 1.64
CA VAL A 236 -12.89 -8.83 1.42
C VAL A 236 -14.35 -9.01 1.83
N ILE A 237 -14.76 -8.30 2.88
CA ILE A 237 -16.16 -8.14 3.27
C ILE A 237 -16.76 -7.03 2.42
N THR A 238 -17.85 -7.31 1.71
CA THR A 238 -18.54 -6.33 0.87
C THR A 238 -20.04 -6.43 1.04
N GLY A 239 -20.67 -5.38 1.56
CA GLY A 239 -22.12 -5.27 1.64
C GLY A 239 -22.75 -4.71 0.37
N ASP A 240 -24.08 -4.79 0.28
CA ASP A 240 -24.90 -4.10 -0.72
C ASP A 240 -24.75 -2.56 -0.60
N PRO A 241 -24.18 -1.85 -1.61
CA PRO A 241 -24.02 -0.39 -1.60
C PRO A 241 -25.33 0.40 -1.84
N ALA A 242 -26.43 -0.26 -2.18
CA ALA A 242 -27.76 0.36 -2.27
C ALA A 242 -28.42 0.42 -0.89
N ASN A 243 -28.28 -0.63 -0.07
CA ASN A 243 -28.77 -0.66 1.31
C ASN A 243 -27.79 -1.42 2.24
N PRO A 244 -26.73 -0.75 2.74
CA PRO A 244 -25.66 -1.37 3.52
C PRO A 244 -26.14 -2.25 4.68
N PRO A 245 -25.73 -3.53 4.75
CA PRO A 245 -26.09 -4.41 5.84
C PRO A 245 -25.50 -3.94 7.18
N ILE A 246 -26.25 -4.22 8.24
CA ILE A 246 -25.88 -3.91 9.62
C ILE A 246 -25.35 -5.20 10.26
N LEU A 247 -24.06 -5.23 10.56
CA LEU A 247 -23.49 -6.17 11.53
C LEU A 247 -23.72 -5.56 12.92
N LYS A 248 -24.39 -6.29 13.82
CA LYS A 248 -24.77 -5.78 15.14
C LYS A 248 -24.22 -6.63 16.27
N ALA A 249 -23.37 -6.06 17.12
CA ALA A 249 -22.93 -6.72 18.35
C ALA A 249 -24.09 -6.77 19.35
N SER A 250 -24.49 -7.98 19.73
CA SER A 250 -25.61 -8.23 20.64
C SER A 250 -25.17 -8.39 22.10
N GLN A 251 -26.09 -8.16 23.04
CA GLN A 251 -25.82 -8.31 24.47
C GLN A 251 -25.28 -9.71 24.81
N GLY A 252 -24.15 -9.73 25.52
CA GLY A 252 -23.45 -10.98 25.87
C GLY A 252 -22.53 -11.52 24.77
N ILE A 253 -22.17 -10.71 23.76
CA ILE A 253 -21.05 -11.02 22.85
C ILE A 253 -19.80 -11.41 23.64
N ALA A 254 -19.11 -12.47 23.18
CA ALA A 254 -17.88 -12.94 23.81
C ALA A 254 -16.66 -12.09 23.39
N GLY A 255 -15.94 -11.58 24.39
CA GLY A 255 -14.74 -10.75 24.20
C GLY A 255 -15.05 -9.25 24.21
N ASP A 256 -14.07 -8.47 23.78
CA ASP A 256 -14.04 -7.00 23.78
C ASP A 256 -14.01 -6.41 22.36
N HIS A 257 -14.08 -7.25 21.32
CA HIS A 257 -14.03 -6.84 19.91
C HIS A 257 -15.18 -7.45 19.11
N MET A 258 -15.62 -6.74 18.07
CA MET A 258 -16.60 -7.22 17.10
C MET A 258 -15.95 -7.83 15.84
N ILE A 259 -14.88 -7.22 15.32
CA ILE A 259 -14.12 -7.73 14.16
C ILE A 259 -12.61 -7.56 14.40
N TYR A 260 -11.86 -8.65 14.24
CA TYR A 260 -10.41 -8.65 14.09
C TYR A 260 -10.07 -8.74 12.60
N ALA A 261 -9.79 -7.60 11.95
CA ALA A 261 -9.36 -7.55 10.56
C ALA A 261 -7.84 -7.61 10.41
N LYS A 262 -7.20 -8.44 11.23
CA LYS A 262 -5.78 -8.76 11.20
C LYS A 262 -5.64 -10.27 11.24
N ASP A 263 -4.97 -10.86 10.24
CA ASP A 263 -4.62 -12.28 10.28
C ASP A 263 -3.62 -12.51 11.44
N PRO A 264 -3.95 -13.41 12.40
CA PRO A 264 -3.17 -13.56 13.62
C PRO A 264 -1.81 -14.22 13.38
N ASN A 265 -1.57 -14.80 12.19
CA ASN A 265 -0.34 -15.52 11.86
C ASN A 265 0.79 -14.60 11.36
N TYR A 266 0.50 -13.30 11.20
CA TYR A 266 1.39 -12.33 10.59
C TYR A 266 1.59 -11.10 11.47
N GLY A 267 2.74 -10.43 11.30
CA GLY A 267 2.93 -9.07 11.81
C GLY A 267 2.06 -8.06 11.06
N GLY A 268 1.75 -6.92 11.67
CA GLY A 268 0.92 -5.88 11.08
C GLY A 268 1.47 -5.37 9.74
N THR A 269 2.80 -5.26 9.62
CA THR A 269 3.52 -4.78 8.42
C THR A 269 3.38 -5.67 7.17
N ILE A 270 2.92 -6.92 7.30
CA ILE A 270 2.67 -7.84 6.16
C ILE A 270 1.22 -8.35 6.09
N ASN A 271 0.30 -7.70 6.82
CA ASN A 271 -1.14 -7.93 6.69
C ASN A 271 -1.70 -7.17 5.47
N PHE A 272 -1.50 -7.74 4.28
CA PHE A 272 -1.97 -7.21 3.00
C PHE A 272 -3.34 -7.79 2.58
N TYR A 273 -3.92 -7.25 1.50
CA TYR A 273 -5.07 -7.84 0.78
C TYR A 273 -6.31 -8.13 1.63
N MET A 274 -6.67 -7.20 2.51
CA MET A 274 -7.92 -7.24 3.27
C MET A 274 -8.81 -6.05 2.93
N GLY A 275 -10.13 -6.28 2.93
CA GLY A 275 -11.10 -5.23 2.64
C GLY A 275 -12.37 -5.33 3.49
N ILE A 276 -12.92 -4.19 3.86
CA ILE A 276 -14.29 -4.06 4.39
C ILE A 276 -14.94 -2.85 3.71
N ARG A 277 -16.05 -3.08 3.01
CA ARG A 277 -16.78 -1.99 2.33
C ARG A 277 -18.30 -2.12 2.37
N ASN A 278 -18.98 -0.98 2.39
CA ASN A 278 -20.44 -0.86 2.35
C ASN A 278 -21.15 -1.58 3.51
N VAL A 279 -20.68 -1.45 4.75
CA VAL A 279 -21.30 -2.09 5.93
C VAL A 279 -21.49 -1.09 7.07
N LEU A 280 -22.43 -1.39 7.96
CA LEU A 280 -22.59 -0.69 9.23
C LEU A 280 -22.22 -1.64 10.37
N LEU A 281 -21.33 -1.19 11.25
CA LEU A 281 -20.95 -1.87 12.49
C LEU A 281 -21.66 -1.20 13.65
N ASP A 282 -22.52 -1.93 14.36
CA ASP A 282 -23.37 -1.40 15.44
C ASP A 282 -23.07 -2.08 16.78
N SER A 283 -22.70 -1.27 17.77
CA SER A 283 -22.46 -1.68 19.16
C SER A 283 -23.47 -1.08 20.15
N THR A 284 -24.54 -0.44 19.68
CA THR A 284 -25.48 0.30 20.53
C THR A 284 -26.30 -0.56 21.50
N GLU A 285 -26.30 -1.88 21.32
CA GLU A 285 -26.88 -2.84 22.29
C GLU A 285 -25.91 -3.23 23.41
N ILE A 286 -24.60 -2.99 23.23
CA ILE A 286 -23.57 -3.25 24.24
C ILE A 286 -23.58 -2.13 25.29
N ASP A 287 -23.34 -2.50 26.56
CA ASP A 287 -23.36 -1.54 27.67
C ASP A 287 -22.31 -0.44 27.47
N ALA A 288 -22.73 0.82 27.52
CA ALA A 288 -21.88 1.96 27.24
C ALA A 288 -20.64 2.03 28.14
N GLY A 289 -20.74 1.59 29.41
CA GLY A 289 -19.61 1.58 30.34
C GLY A 289 -18.56 0.50 30.04
N SER A 290 -18.86 -0.45 29.16
CA SER A 290 -17.92 -1.51 28.77
C SER A 290 -16.83 -1.01 27.81
N HIS A 291 -15.63 -1.58 27.93
CA HIS A 291 -14.57 -1.40 26.95
C HIS A 291 -14.83 -2.36 25.78
N PHE A 292 -15.32 -1.82 24.67
CA PHE A 292 -15.68 -2.60 23.48
C PHE A 292 -15.24 -1.89 22.20
N THR A 293 -14.60 -2.62 21.29
CA THR A 293 -14.04 -2.09 20.04
C THR A 293 -14.73 -2.72 18.84
N LEU A 294 -15.13 -1.91 17.85
CA LEU A 294 -15.88 -2.44 16.71
C LEU A 294 -14.96 -3.07 15.65
N LEU A 295 -13.75 -2.53 15.47
CA LEU A 295 -12.80 -3.02 14.48
C LEU A 295 -11.34 -2.87 14.93
N ASP A 296 -10.59 -3.96 14.94
CA ASP A 296 -9.13 -3.90 14.77
C ASP A 296 -8.80 -3.86 13.27
N TRP A 297 -8.07 -2.84 12.83
CA TRP A 297 -7.62 -2.61 11.46
C TRP A 297 -6.09 -2.50 11.38
N THR A 298 -5.38 -3.31 12.16
CA THR A 298 -3.91 -3.42 12.16
C THR A 298 -3.42 -4.12 10.89
N VAL A 299 -3.43 -3.40 9.77
CA VAL A 299 -3.14 -3.90 8.42
C VAL A 299 -2.19 -2.96 7.66
N SER A 300 -1.68 -3.38 6.50
CA SER A 300 -0.71 -2.59 5.74
C SER A 300 -1.18 -2.26 4.31
N GLN A 301 -0.27 -2.17 3.33
CA GLN A 301 -0.55 -1.77 1.95
C GLN A 301 -1.53 -2.73 1.23
N ALA A 302 -2.14 -2.26 0.14
CA ALA A 302 -3.20 -2.94 -0.61
C ALA A 302 -4.30 -3.55 0.27
N THR A 303 -4.85 -2.72 1.15
CA THR A 303 -6.06 -3.01 1.93
C THR A 303 -7.06 -1.87 1.72
N GLN A 304 -8.36 -2.11 1.89
CA GLN A 304 -9.41 -1.11 1.65
C GLN A 304 -10.45 -1.11 2.76
N LEU A 305 -10.52 -0.02 3.52
CA LEU A 305 -11.63 0.28 4.42
C LEU A 305 -12.36 1.52 3.88
N THR A 306 -13.56 1.33 3.33
CA THR A 306 -14.32 2.42 2.67
C THR A 306 -15.83 2.27 2.81
N ASN A 307 -16.56 3.38 2.94
CA ASN A 307 -18.02 3.40 3.14
C ASN A 307 -18.47 2.49 4.29
N VAL A 308 -17.88 2.69 5.47
CA VAL A 308 -18.22 1.95 6.71
C VAL A 308 -18.72 2.92 7.78
N VAL A 309 -19.84 2.56 8.40
CA VAL A 309 -20.46 3.34 9.48
C VAL A 309 -20.27 2.62 10.81
N PHE A 310 -19.85 3.34 11.85
CA PHE A 310 -19.63 2.85 13.21
C PHE A 310 -20.67 3.50 14.13
N ASN A 311 -21.61 2.71 14.64
CA ASN A 311 -22.61 3.15 15.61
C ASN A 311 -22.22 2.70 17.02
N MET A 312 -22.05 3.66 17.92
CA MET A 312 -21.67 3.47 19.32
C MET A 312 -22.62 4.24 20.25
N PRO A 313 -22.78 3.82 21.51
CA PRO A 313 -23.47 4.62 22.52
C PRO A 313 -22.84 6.01 22.64
N THR A 314 -23.65 7.05 22.86
CA THR A 314 -23.18 8.45 22.86
C THR A 314 -22.83 9.02 24.24
N LYS A 315 -23.47 8.54 25.32
CA LYS A 315 -23.29 9.08 26.67
C LYS A 315 -22.60 8.08 27.58
N GLY A 316 -21.50 8.49 28.21
CA GLY A 316 -20.73 7.64 29.11
C GLY A 316 -20.16 6.39 28.42
N SER A 317 -19.98 6.43 27.10
CA SER A 317 -19.43 5.32 26.35
C SER A 317 -17.93 5.19 26.58
N ASN A 318 -17.47 3.95 26.72
CA ASN A 318 -16.06 3.53 26.72
C ASN A 318 -15.70 2.79 25.41
N HIS A 319 -16.57 2.83 24.39
CA HIS A 319 -16.37 2.11 23.13
C HIS A 319 -15.37 2.83 22.21
N VAL A 320 -14.68 2.04 21.39
CA VAL A 320 -13.75 2.49 20.36
C VAL A 320 -14.25 2.05 18.98
N GLY A 321 -14.33 2.97 18.01
CA GLY A 321 -14.77 2.62 16.66
C GLY A 321 -13.76 1.72 15.95
N LEU A 322 -12.53 2.21 15.80
CA LEU A 322 -11.43 1.51 15.13
C LEU A 322 -10.15 1.61 15.96
N THR A 323 -9.40 0.51 16.06
CA THR A 323 -8.06 0.46 16.65
C THR A 323 -7.03 -0.07 15.66
N THR A 324 -5.77 0.34 15.81
CA THR A 324 -4.62 -0.31 15.14
C THR A 324 -3.52 -0.68 16.15
N GLN A 325 -3.90 -0.88 17.42
CA GLN A 325 -2.96 -1.11 18.54
C GLN A 325 -2.45 -2.56 18.63
N TYR A 326 -2.86 -3.47 17.74
CA TYR A 326 -2.56 -4.91 17.87
C TYR A 326 -1.17 -5.30 17.33
N ASP A 327 -0.53 -4.41 16.57
CA ASP A 327 0.87 -4.50 16.13
C ASP A 327 1.29 -3.19 15.43
N TYR A 328 2.59 -3.03 15.13
CA TYR A 328 3.05 -2.00 14.21
C TYR A 328 2.66 -2.36 12.76
N ASN A 329 2.19 -1.38 12.00
CA ASN A 329 1.59 -1.57 10.67
C ASN A 329 1.90 -0.39 9.73
N SER A 330 1.68 -0.58 8.43
CA SER A 330 2.06 0.36 7.35
C SER A 330 0.94 0.51 6.30
N ASN A 331 -0.26 0.88 6.74
CA ASN A 331 -1.37 1.11 5.82
C ASN A 331 -1.16 2.39 4.98
N ILE A 332 -1.85 2.52 3.85
CA ILE A 332 -1.75 3.73 3.02
C ILE A 332 -2.97 4.62 3.20
N ILE A 333 -4.18 4.06 3.17
CA ILE A 333 -5.42 4.84 3.13
C ILE A 333 -6.61 4.14 3.80
N VAL A 334 -7.39 4.95 4.51
CA VAL A 334 -8.73 4.64 5.00
C VAL A 334 -9.65 5.80 4.59
N SER A 335 -10.84 5.50 4.03
CA SER A 335 -11.69 6.53 3.43
C SER A 335 -13.18 6.38 3.74
N ASP A 336 -13.94 7.47 3.57
CA ASP A 336 -15.41 7.48 3.57
C ASP A 336 -16.08 6.83 4.81
N LEU A 337 -15.49 6.97 6.00
CA LEU A 337 -16.06 6.41 7.24
C LEU A 337 -16.96 7.41 7.97
N THR A 338 -17.92 6.90 8.74
CA THR A 338 -18.73 7.71 9.67
C THR A 338 -18.78 7.07 11.05
N PHE A 339 -18.35 7.79 12.07
CA PHE A 339 -18.39 7.40 13.49
C PHE A 339 -19.48 8.20 14.21
N ASN A 340 -20.44 7.51 14.82
CA ASN A 340 -21.52 8.09 15.61
C ASN A 340 -21.41 7.61 17.07
N GLY A 341 -21.20 8.53 18.02
CA GLY A 341 -20.99 8.20 19.43
C GLY A 341 -19.59 7.62 19.74
N GLY A 342 -19.45 7.00 20.92
CA GLY A 342 -18.20 6.36 21.38
C GLY A 342 -17.28 7.28 22.19
N ALA A 343 -16.39 6.68 22.99
CA ALA A 343 -15.30 7.41 23.64
C ALA A 343 -14.31 7.93 22.61
N VAL A 344 -13.92 7.04 21.69
CA VAL A 344 -12.89 7.28 20.69
C VAL A 344 -13.38 6.79 19.33
N GLY A 345 -13.35 7.65 18.31
CA GLY A 345 -13.60 7.22 16.94
C GLY A 345 -12.52 6.26 16.45
N MET A 346 -11.25 6.70 16.49
CA MET A 346 -10.09 5.91 16.07
C MET A 346 -8.91 6.01 17.06
N HIS A 347 -8.26 4.89 17.38
CA HIS A 347 -7.06 4.83 18.23
C HIS A 347 -5.87 4.21 17.47
N LEU A 348 -4.93 5.05 17.06
CA LEU A 348 -3.92 4.71 16.05
C LEU A 348 -2.51 4.51 16.61
N SER A 349 -1.81 3.55 16.03
CA SER A 349 -0.38 3.24 16.21
C SER A 349 0.10 2.52 14.95
N GLY A 350 1.22 2.95 14.36
CA GLY A 350 1.66 2.51 13.03
C GLY A 350 2.56 3.54 12.33
N GLN A 351 2.90 3.29 11.08
CA GLN A 351 3.83 4.11 10.30
C GLN A 351 3.14 5.33 9.69
N GLN A 352 2.13 5.14 8.82
CA GLN A 352 1.47 6.24 8.10
C GLN A 352 0.02 5.94 7.72
N TRP A 353 -0.75 6.99 7.42
CA TRP A 353 -2.05 6.92 6.73
C TRP A 353 -2.42 8.25 6.07
N VAL A 354 -3.18 8.19 4.97
CA VAL A 354 -4.16 9.24 4.64
C VAL A 354 -5.58 8.80 5.04
N PHE A 355 -6.28 9.67 5.74
CA PHE A 355 -7.66 9.54 6.15
C PHE A 355 -8.53 10.49 5.32
N ARG A 356 -9.34 9.97 4.39
CA ARG A 356 -10.13 10.80 3.46
C ARG A 356 -11.64 10.78 3.73
N ASN A 357 -12.28 11.94 3.88
CA ASN A 357 -13.74 12.08 4.04
C ASN A 357 -14.30 11.28 5.23
N LEU A 358 -13.57 11.27 6.35
CA LEU A 358 -14.06 10.69 7.60
C LEU A 358 -14.95 11.69 8.34
N LYS A 359 -16.00 11.17 9.00
CA LYS A 359 -16.99 11.96 9.72
C LYS A 359 -17.11 11.46 11.16
N PHE A 360 -16.94 12.33 12.14
CA PHE A 360 -17.02 12.01 13.56
C PHE A 360 -18.14 12.84 14.19
N ARG A 361 -19.13 12.19 14.80
CA ARG A 361 -20.35 12.82 15.32
C ARG A 361 -20.62 12.35 16.75
N GLY A 362 -20.44 13.25 17.71
CA GLY A 362 -20.67 12.94 19.13
C GLY A 362 -19.69 11.94 19.74
N THR A 363 -18.52 11.73 19.11
CA THR A 363 -17.36 11.07 19.73
C THR A 363 -16.75 12.01 20.76
N ALA A 364 -16.40 11.54 21.96
CA ALA A 364 -15.71 12.40 22.94
C ALA A 364 -14.32 12.83 22.42
N THR A 365 -13.53 11.87 21.92
CA THR A 365 -12.33 12.13 21.11
C THR A 365 -12.53 11.55 19.71
N GLY A 366 -12.34 12.35 18.65
CA GLY A 366 -12.45 11.86 17.27
C GLY A 366 -11.35 10.83 16.97
N VAL A 367 -10.09 11.23 17.07
CA VAL A 367 -8.92 10.37 16.84
C VAL A 367 -7.86 10.57 17.92
N ILE A 368 -7.32 9.47 18.44
CA ILE A 368 -6.03 9.44 19.13
C ILE A 368 -4.98 9.02 18.10
N ALA A 369 -4.15 9.96 17.68
CA ALA A 369 -3.25 9.85 16.53
C ALA A 369 -1.82 9.51 16.97
N GLY A 370 -1.51 8.21 17.00
CA GLY A 370 -0.15 7.69 17.11
C GLY A 370 0.38 7.21 15.76
N GLY A 371 1.54 7.71 15.34
CA GLY A 371 2.22 7.27 14.13
C GLY A 371 3.23 8.28 13.58
N THR A 372 3.91 7.92 12.49
CA THR A 372 4.94 8.78 11.88
C THR A 372 4.35 9.81 10.92
N ASN A 373 3.58 9.43 9.91
CA ASN A 373 3.00 10.38 8.95
C ASN A 373 1.48 10.26 8.85
N ILE A 374 0.74 11.27 9.28
CA ILE A 374 -0.73 11.21 9.32
C ILE A 374 -1.30 12.38 8.52
N VAL A 375 -2.07 12.08 7.48
CA VAL A 375 -2.76 13.09 6.67
C VAL A 375 -4.28 12.93 6.82
N PHE A 376 -5.00 14.00 7.15
CA PHE A 376 -6.46 14.04 7.08
C PHE A 376 -6.89 14.91 5.91
N LEU A 377 -7.78 14.41 5.05
CA LEU A 377 -8.23 15.07 3.82
C LEU A 377 -9.77 15.13 3.76
N GLY A 378 -10.32 16.34 3.89
CA GLY A 378 -11.77 16.57 3.77
C GLY A 378 -12.61 15.99 4.91
N CYS A 379 -12.04 15.83 6.10
CA CYS A 379 -12.71 15.22 7.26
C CYS A 379 -13.56 16.22 8.05
N SER A 380 -14.58 15.74 8.76
CA SER A 380 -15.48 16.59 9.57
C SER A 380 -15.69 16.03 10.97
N PHE A 381 -15.62 16.90 11.97
CA PHE A 381 -15.78 16.57 13.39
C PHE A 381 -16.89 17.44 13.99
N GLU A 382 -17.84 16.82 14.68
CA GLU A 382 -19.05 17.46 15.18
C GLU A 382 -19.36 17.06 16.63
N ALA A 383 -19.54 18.06 17.49
CA ALA A 383 -20.03 17.92 18.87
C ALA A 383 -19.23 16.94 19.77
N GLY A 384 -17.90 17.10 19.79
CA GLY A 384 -16.98 16.37 20.69
C GLY A 384 -16.04 17.30 21.46
N ASP A 385 -15.25 16.73 22.38
CA ASP A 385 -14.27 17.50 23.17
C ASP A 385 -12.99 17.79 22.35
N VAL A 386 -12.40 16.75 21.75
CA VAL A 386 -11.16 16.86 20.96
C VAL A 386 -11.33 16.18 19.61
N ALA A 387 -11.02 16.85 18.49
CA ALA A 387 -11.10 16.22 17.17
C ALA A 387 -9.93 15.26 16.96
N ILE A 388 -8.70 15.72 17.14
CA ILE A 388 -7.46 14.96 16.95
C ILE A 388 -6.53 15.18 18.15
N LYS A 389 -6.24 14.12 18.88
CA LYS A 389 -5.23 14.09 19.95
C LYS A 389 -3.93 13.50 19.41
N ALA A 390 -2.96 14.35 19.12
CA ALA A 390 -1.74 14.04 18.37
C ALA A 390 -0.47 13.89 19.22
N ASP A 391 -0.62 13.77 20.55
CA ASP A 391 0.48 13.64 21.52
C ASP A 391 1.48 12.52 21.17
N SER A 392 1.01 11.46 20.50
CA SER A 392 1.78 10.28 20.07
C SER A 392 2.24 10.32 18.61
N THR A 393 2.05 11.44 17.89
CA THR A 393 2.55 11.61 16.52
C THR A 393 4.06 11.88 16.56
N SER A 394 4.86 10.99 15.96
CA SER A 394 6.32 11.03 16.03
C SER A 394 6.96 11.83 14.89
N GLY A 395 6.32 11.87 13.71
CA GLY A 395 6.75 12.60 12.53
C GLY A 395 5.93 13.87 12.29
N SER A 396 4.88 13.79 11.47
CA SER A 396 4.03 14.93 11.13
C SER A 396 2.54 14.60 11.02
N LEU A 397 1.70 15.52 11.51
CA LEU A 397 0.26 15.57 11.29
C LEU A 397 -0.06 16.66 10.26
N THR A 398 -0.71 16.29 9.15
CA THR A 398 -1.20 17.20 8.12
C THR A 398 -2.72 17.13 8.05
N VAL A 399 -3.41 18.27 8.01
CA VAL A 399 -4.88 18.34 7.94
C VAL A 399 -5.31 19.31 6.85
N ILE A 400 -6.04 18.81 5.86
CA ILE A 400 -6.40 19.48 4.61
C ILE A 400 -7.92 19.51 4.49
N ASP A 401 -8.50 20.66 4.12
CA ASP A 401 -9.92 20.81 3.75
C ASP A 401 -10.93 20.31 4.80
N SER A 402 -10.52 20.24 6.06
CA SER A 402 -11.25 19.59 7.14
C SER A 402 -11.89 20.60 8.08
N SER A 403 -12.92 20.18 8.82
CA SER A 403 -13.70 21.09 9.68
C SER A 403 -14.08 20.51 11.05
N GLY A 404 -14.10 21.38 12.06
CA GLY A 404 -14.65 21.14 13.39
C GLY A 404 -15.85 22.06 13.67
N SER A 405 -16.99 21.49 14.03
CA SER A 405 -18.19 22.22 14.43
C SER A 405 -18.60 21.84 15.85
N ASN A 406 -18.85 22.84 16.71
CA ASN A 406 -19.12 22.64 18.14
C ASN A 406 -18.05 21.78 18.85
N MET A 407 -16.80 21.83 18.38
CA MET A 407 -15.65 21.19 19.01
C MET A 407 -15.06 22.13 20.06
N ARG A 408 -14.71 21.61 21.25
CA ARG A 408 -13.99 22.41 22.25
C ARG A 408 -12.56 22.71 21.79
N THR A 409 -11.85 21.69 21.32
CA THR A 409 -10.52 21.85 20.70
C THR A 409 -10.42 20.96 19.46
N PHE A 410 -9.85 21.48 18.37
CA PHE A 410 -9.64 20.69 17.16
C PHE A 410 -8.42 19.78 17.32
N ILE A 411 -7.21 20.35 17.41
CA ILE A 411 -5.98 19.58 17.63
C ILE A 411 -5.40 19.86 19.02
N THR A 412 -5.13 18.81 19.78
CA THR A 412 -4.23 18.85 20.95
C THR A 412 -2.96 18.07 20.65
N SER A 413 -1.80 18.63 20.96
CA SER A 413 -0.52 17.91 20.88
C SER A 413 0.46 18.38 21.96
N ASN A 414 1.63 17.75 22.03
CA ASN A 414 2.81 18.26 22.74
C ASN A 414 3.70 19.04 21.75
N ASP A 415 4.42 20.06 22.23
CA ASP A 415 5.58 20.56 21.48
C ASP A 415 6.77 19.62 21.73
N SER A 416 7.31 19.05 20.67
CA SER A 416 8.44 18.12 20.74
C SER A 416 9.79 18.82 20.96
N HIS A 417 9.85 20.13 20.71
CA HIS A 417 11.07 20.95 20.58
C HIS A 417 12.11 20.39 19.56
N SER A 418 11.73 19.40 18.75
CA SER A 418 12.50 18.77 17.66
C SER A 418 11.71 18.85 16.36
N ALA A 419 12.22 18.37 15.22
CA ALA A 419 11.47 18.48 13.96
C ALA A 419 10.23 17.57 13.91
N GLY A 420 10.15 16.56 14.78
CA GLY A 420 8.99 15.68 14.93
C GLY A 420 7.79 16.36 15.59
N ASN A 421 6.63 15.72 15.52
CA ASN A 421 5.33 16.33 15.85
C ASN A 421 5.09 17.65 15.08
N ALA A 422 5.51 17.72 13.81
CA ALA A 422 5.17 18.84 12.94
C ALA A 422 3.66 18.86 12.65
N ILE A 423 3.04 20.04 12.65
CA ILE A 423 1.59 20.21 12.37
C ILE A 423 1.41 21.14 11.18
N ILE A 424 0.72 20.67 10.14
CA ILE A 424 0.40 21.44 8.94
C ILE A 424 -1.11 21.46 8.78
N LEU A 425 -1.69 22.65 8.66
CA LEU A 425 -3.13 22.84 8.38
C LEU A 425 -3.28 23.57 7.05
N ASP A 426 -4.18 23.12 6.18
CA ASP A 426 -4.45 23.80 4.91
C ASP A 426 -5.94 23.84 4.58
N ASN A 427 -6.52 25.05 4.58
CA ASN A 427 -7.97 25.28 4.51
C ASN A 427 -8.76 24.50 5.60
N VAL A 428 -8.42 24.74 6.87
CA VAL A 428 -9.04 24.12 8.04
C VAL A 428 -10.00 25.10 8.73
N GLU A 429 -11.22 24.63 9.03
CA GLU A 429 -12.27 25.44 9.64
C GLU A 429 -12.60 24.94 11.05
N ASN A 430 -12.51 25.79 12.07
CA ASN A 430 -12.94 25.44 13.42
C ASN A 430 -13.49 26.67 14.14
N SER A 431 -14.49 26.49 15.01
CA SER A 431 -15.14 27.57 15.75
C SER A 431 -14.49 27.90 17.10
N GLY A 432 -13.62 27.04 17.62
CA GLY A 432 -12.95 27.18 18.92
C GLY A 432 -11.43 27.20 18.81
N ASP A 433 -10.76 26.57 19.78
CA ASP A 433 -9.30 26.38 19.77
C ASP A 433 -8.92 25.39 18.67
N THR A 434 -8.07 25.81 17.73
CA THR A 434 -7.74 25.02 16.53
C THR A 434 -6.48 24.19 16.74
N VAL A 435 -5.44 24.76 17.37
CA VAL A 435 -4.26 24.01 17.84
C VAL A 435 -3.92 24.44 19.26
N LYS A 436 -3.84 23.46 20.16
CA LYS A 436 -3.36 23.61 21.53
C LYS A 436 -2.12 22.73 21.73
N LEU A 437 -1.01 23.34 22.12
CA LEU A 437 0.25 22.65 22.46
C LEU A 437 0.42 22.65 23.98
N GLY A 438 0.30 21.47 24.59
CA GLY A 438 0.16 21.32 26.04
C GLY A 438 -1.03 22.13 26.57
N ASP A 439 -0.76 23.15 27.38
CA ASP A 439 -1.78 24.08 27.87
C ASP A 439 -1.92 25.40 27.09
N LYS A 440 -1.06 25.64 26.10
CA LYS A 440 -1.05 26.87 25.31
C LYS A 440 -1.86 26.72 24.02
N VAL A 441 -2.87 27.55 23.83
CA VAL A 441 -3.52 27.72 22.52
C VAL A 441 -2.56 28.51 21.62
N VAL A 442 -2.19 27.94 20.47
CA VAL A 442 -1.28 28.57 19.48
C VAL A 442 -2.00 29.00 18.20
N LEU A 443 -3.20 28.47 17.97
CA LEU A 443 -4.07 28.86 16.86
C LEU A 443 -5.55 28.69 17.26
N SER A 444 -6.38 29.68 16.94
CA SER A 444 -7.83 29.66 17.18
C SER A 444 -8.57 30.08 15.91
N GLY A 445 -9.77 29.54 15.71
CA GLY A 445 -10.62 29.90 14.56
C GLY A 445 -10.20 29.29 13.22
N ARG A 446 -10.69 29.90 12.13
CA ARG A 446 -10.50 29.45 10.74
C ARG A 446 -9.09 29.74 10.20
N THR A 447 -8.53 28.77 9.50
CA THR A 447 -7.29 28.87 8.71
C THR A 447 -7.62 28.68 7.23
N SER A 448 -7.78 29.76 6.47
CA SER A 448 -8.20 29.70 5.05
C SER A 448 -7.06 29.47 4.04
N GLY A 449 -5.81 29.54 4.48
CA GLY A 449 -4.62 29.18 3.70
C GLY A 449 -3.87 28.04 4.39
N THR A 450 -2.55 27.98 4.19
CA THR A 450 -1.71 26.99 4.87
C THR A 450 -1.05 27.58 6.12
N TRP A 451 -1.07 26.85 7.22
CA TRP A 451 -0.41 27.16 8.48
C TRP A 451 0.55 26.03 8.84
N VAL A 452 1.75 26.37 9.29
CA VAL A 452 2.84 25.43 9.57
C VAL A 452 3.38 25.63 10.99
N HIS A 453 3.50 24.52 11.72
CA HIS A 453 4.29 24.35 12.93
C HIS A 453 5.35 23.27 12.70
N GLY A 454 6.60 23.55 13.10
CA GLY A 454 7.76 22.68 12.86
C GLY A 454 8.81 23.32 11.95
N THR A 455 9.59 22.52 11.24
CA THR A 455 10.69 23.01 10.40
C THR A 455 10.22 23.41 9.00
N LEU A 456 10.45 24.68 8.63
CA LEU A 456 10.04 25.31 7.38
C LEU A 456 11.26 25.78 6.57
N TYR A 457 11.28 25.41 5.29
CA TYR A 457 12.17 25.96 4.27
C TYR A 457 11.36 26.91 3.39
N PRO A 458 11.50 28.25 3.55
CA PRO A 458 10.79 29.24 2.74
C PRO A 458 11.37 29.37 1.32
N PRO A 459 10.64 29.99 0.37
CA PRO A 459 11.13 30.18 -0.99
C PRO A 459 12.41 31.03 -1.07
N HIS A 460 13.14 30.87 -2.19
CA HIS A 460 14.34 31.64 -2.58
C HIS A 460 15.56 31.53 -1.63
N GLN A 461 15.99 30.31 -1.32
CA GLN A 461 17.18 30.04 -0.47
C GLN A 461 17.13 30.76 0.90
N GLY A 462 15.93 31.07 1.40
CA GLY A 462 15.77 31.60 2.74
C GLY A 462 16.27 30.58 3.76
N GLN A 463 16.90 31.07 4.82
CA GLN A 463 17.44 30.20 5.87
C GLN A 463 16.33 29.34 6.48
N ILE A 464 16.67 28.09 6.82
CA ILE A 464 15.83 27.16 7.57
C ILE A 464 15.24 27.84 8.81
N GLN A 465 13.94 27.66 9.04
CA GLN A 465 13.22 28.25 10.16
C GLN A 465 12.53 27.16 10.98
N ARG A 466 12.59 27.24 12.31
CA ARG A 466 11.62 26.56 13.16
C ARG A 466 10.48 27.54 13.44
N VAL A 467 9.27 27.20 13.03
CA VAL A 467 8.09 28.05 13.19
C VAL A 467 7.15 27.44 14.21
N GLU A 468 6.73 28.24 15.20
CA GLU A 468 5.76 27.83 16.23
C GLU A 468 4.30 28.14 15.81
N GLY A 469 4.06 28.23 14.50
CA GLY A 469 2.80 28.61 13.88
C GLY A 469 2.93 29.80 12.94
N GLN A 470 3.16 29.54 11.65
CA GLN A 470 3.30 30.55 10.61
C GLN A 470 2.32 30.29 9.45
N MET A 471 1.61 31.33 9.01
CA MET A 471 0.89 31.30 7.74
C MET A 471 1.86 31.36 6.57
N VAL A 472 1.67 30.48 5.58
CA VAL A 472 2.42 30.46 4.33
C VAL A 472 1.44 30.46 3.14
N GLN A 473 1.91 30.96 2.00
CA GLN A 473 1.11 30.98 0.77
C GLN A 473 1.19 29.60 0.09
N THR A 474 0.03 29.06 -0.29
CA THR A 474 -0.07 27.89 -1.18
C THR A 474 -1.05 28.21 -2.29
N ASP A 475 -0.54 28.57 -3.46
CA ASP A 475 -1.37 28.94 -4.62
C ASP A 475 -1.93 27.69 -5.32
N ARG A 476 -2.93 27.07 -4.67
CA ARG A 476 -3.64 25.89 -5.16
C ARG A 476 -4.15 26.10 -6.60
N SER A 477 -3.76 25.22 -7.52
CA SER A 477 -4.24 25.30 -8.91
C SER A 477 -5.75 25.03 -8.98
N SER A 478 -6.52 25.96 -9.54
CA SER A 478 -8.00 25.85 -9.61
C SER A 478 -8.50 24.58 -10.30
N SER A 479 -7.73 24.02 -11.24
CA SER A 479 -8.03 22.75 -11.92
C SER A 479 -8.00 21.52 -11.00
N LEU A 480 -7.35 21.60 -9.84
CA LEU A 480 -7.30 20.54 -8.82
C LEU A 480 -8.48 20.61 -7.84
N LEU A 481 -9.34 21.64 -7.92
CA LEU A 481 -10.30 21.98 -6.88
C LEU A 481 -11.75 21.66 -7.25
N SER A 482 -12.54 21.30 -6.23
CA SER A 482 -13.99 21.35 -6.22
C SER A 482 -14.43 22.47 -5.27
N GLY A 483 -14.80 23.62 -5.83
CA GLY A 483 -14.98 24.85 -5.05
C GLY A 483 -13.64 25.35 -4.49
N ASN A 484 -13.51 25.42 -3.16
CA ASN A 484 -12.27 25.79 -2.46
C ASN A 484 -11.47 24.58 -1.92
N LYS A 485 -11.98 23.36 -2.05
CA LYS A 485 -11.35 22.12 -1.57
C LYS A 485 -10.69 21.38 -2.73
N TYR A 486 -9.68 20.57 -2.48
CA TYR A 486 -9.20 19.61 -3.47
C TYR A 486 -10.32 18.66 -3.89
N PHE A 487 -10.38 18.33 -5.18
CA PHE A 487 -11.32 17.33 -5.66
C PHE A 487 -10.99 15.94 -5.10
N THR A 488 -12.00 15.27 -4.58
CA THR A 488 -11.93 13.88 -4.10
C THR A 488 -13.13 13.10 -4.61
N MET A 489 -12.94 11.83 -4.97
CA MET A 489 -13.99 10.95 -5.45
C MET A 489 -13.98 9.63 -4.67
N ALA A 490 -15.10 9.30 -4.03
CA ALA A 490 -15.29 8.01 -3.39
C ALA A 490 -15.16 6.86 -4.42
N PRO A 491 -14.62 5.68 -4.03
CA PRO A 491 -14.49 4.54 -4.94
C PRO A 491 -15.83 4.21 -5.62
N PRO A 492 -15.87 4.09 -6.96
CA PRO A 492 -17.11 3.81 -7.67
C PRO A 492 -17.59 2.38 -7.32
N THR A 493 -18.80 2.29 -6.78
CA THR A 493 -19.46 0.99 -6.52
C THR A 493 -20.22 0.47 -7.74
N TYR A 494 -20.41 1.30 -8.77
CA TYR A 494 -21.24 1.02 -9.94
C TYR A 494 -22.64 0.48 -9.60
N ARG A 495 -23.19 0.87 -8.45
CA ARG A 495 -24.51 0.43 -7.96
C ARG A 495 -25.68 0.90 -8.83
N GLU A 496 -25.43 1.88 -9.68
CA GLU A 496 -26.34 2.40 -10.70
C GLU A 496 -26.50 1.48 -11.92
N TYR A 497 -25.64 0.47 -12.07
CA TYR A 497 -25.73 -0.53 -13.15
C TYR A 497 -26.65 -1.69 -12.74
N SER A 498 -27.52 -2.12 -13.66
CA SER A 498 -28.25 -3.38 -13.50
C SER A 498 -27.40 -4.57 -13.98
N VAL A 499 -27.78 -5.80 -13.60
CA VAL A 499 -27.00 -6.99 -14.00
C VAL A 499 -26.90 -7.18 -15.52
N SER A 500 -27.87 -6.69 -16.31
CA SER A 500 -27.82 -6.73 -17.78
C SER A 500 -26.89 -5.67 -18.39
N ASP A 501 -26.50 -4.65 -17.62
CA ASP A 501 -25.54 -3.61 -18.01
C ASP A 501 -24.09 -3.94 -17.65
N VAL A 502 -23.89 -5.06 -16.93
CA VAL A 502 -22.57 -5.59 -16.59
C VAL A 502 -22.25 -6.79 -17.46
N LEU A 503 -21.09 -6.77 -18.10
CA LEU A 503 -20.58 -7.86 -18.91
C LEU A 503 -19.48 -8.58 -18.13
N ASN A 504 -19.72 -9.84 -17.75
CA ASN A 504 -18.66 -10.74 -17.29
C ASN A 504 -17.78 -11.12 -18.49
N ILE A 505 -16.49 -10.78 -18.44
CA ILE A 505 -15.56 -10.98 -19.55
C ILE A 505 -15.33 -12.47 -19.91
N LYS A 506 -15.49 -13.39 -18.95
CA LYS A 506 -15.35 -14.83 -19.19
C LYS A 506 -16.57 -15.44 -19.90
N SER A 507 -17.73 -14.79 -19.82
CA SER A 507 -19.02 -15.30 -20.27
C SER A 507 -19.43 -14.80 -21.66
N VAL A 508 -18.52 -14.19 -22.44
CA VAL A 508 -18.81 -13.72 -23.80
C VAL A 508 -18.76 -14.88 -24.81
N PRO A 509 -19.87 -15.19 -25.53
CA PRO A 509 -19.87 -16.21 -26.57
C PRO A 509 -18.82 -15.94 -27.65
N ASP A 510 -18.21 -17.01 -28.16
CA ASP A 510 -17.18 -17.00 -29.21
C ASP A 510 -15.91 -16.18 -28.92
N ARG A 511 -15.77 -15.61 -27.71
CA ARG A 511 -14.60 -14.85 -27.24
C ARG A 511 -14.13 -15.37 -25.87
N PRO A 512 -13.75 -16.65 -25.75
CA PRO A 512 -13.39 -17.23 -24.46
C PRO A 512 -12.19 -16.49 -23.85
N VAL A 513 -12.40 -15.93 -22.66
CA VAL A 513 -11.37 -15.41 -21.77
C VAL A 513 -11.33 -16.33 -20.53
N LYS A 514 -10.15 -16.82 -20.14
CA LYS A 514 -10.02 -17.88 -19.13
C LYS A 514 -9.63 -17.37 -17.75
N GLY A 515 -8.64 -16.48 -17.66
CA GLY A 515 -8.06 -16.09 -16.36
C GLY A 515 -7.52 -17.30 -15.58
N ASP A 516 -6.93 -18.29 -16.26
CA ASP A 516 -6.49 -19.58 -15.70
C ASP A 516 -4.99 -19.63 -15.36
N GLY A 517 -4.27 -18.51 -15.55
CA GLY A 517 -2.83 -18.42 -15.33
C GLY A 517 -1.98 -19.06 -16.43
N GLN A 518 -2.55 -19.45 -17.57
CA GLN A 518 -1.84 -20.13 -18.67
C GLN A 518 -2.28 -19.69 -20.07
N THR A 519 -3.58 -19.58 -20.32
CA THR A 519 -4.16 -19.26 -21.63
C THR A 519 -3.92 -17.79 -21.98
N ASP A 520 -3.42 -17.54 -23.19
CA ASP A 520 -3.28 -16.19 -23.73
C ASP A 520 -4.66 -15.59 -24.04
N ASP A 521 -5.10 -14.69 -23.16
CA ASP A 521 -6.41 -14.02 -23.24
C ASP A 521 -6.35 -12.72 -24.08
N THR A 522 -5.16 -12.28 -24.52
CA THR A 522 -4.89 -10.95 -25.12
C THR A 522 -5.86 -10.55 -26.22
N LYS A 523 -6.08 -11.46 -27.18
CA LYS A 523 -6.90 -11.20 -28.37
C LYS A 523 -8.37 -10.99 -28.00
N ASN A 524 -8.88 -11.79 -27.08
CA ASN A 524 -10.30 -11.78 -26.73
C ASN A 524 -10.63 -10.64 -25.78
N ILE A 525 -9.75 -10.33 -24.81
CA ILE A 525 -9.88 -9.14 -23.97
C ILE A 525 -9.96 -7.87 -24.84
N ASN A 526 -8.99 -7.64 -25.73
CA ASN A 526 -9.00 -6.47 -26.62
C ASN A 526 -10.26 -6.38 -27.49
N ALA A 527 -10.73 -7.51 -28.05
CA ALA A 527 -11.95 -7.52 -28.85
C ALA A 527 -13.21 -7.18 -28.04
N ILE A 528 -13.31 -7.66 -26.80
CA ILE A 528 -14.44 -7.37 -25.89
C ILE A 528 -14.43 -5.91 -25.47
N LEU A 529 -13.28 -5.37 -25.06
CA LEU A 529 -13.15 -3.96 -24.64
C LEU A 529 -13.50 -2.99 -25.79
N ALA A 530 -13.03 -3.28 -27.01
CA ALA A 530 -13.35 -2.46 -28.19
C ALA A 530 -14.85 -2.47 -28.55
N GLN A 531 -15.53 -3.60 -28.37
CA GLN A 531 -16.95 -3.77 -28.75
C GLN A 531 -17.93 -3.17 -27.73
N ASN A 532 -17.53 -3.05 -26.47
CA ASN A 532 -18.44 -2.74 -25.34
C ASN A 532 -18.17 -1.40 -24.64
N ARG A 533 -17.19 -0.62 -25.12
CA ARG A 533 -16.97 0.77 -24.66
C ARG A 533 -18.25 1.61 -24.76
N ASP A 534 -18.37 2.60 -23.87
CA ASP A 534 -19.52 3.49 -23.68
C ASP A 534 -20.82 2.81 -23.24
N CYS A 535 -20.92 1.47 -23.24
CA CYS A 535 -22.20 0.76 -23.08
C CYS A 535 -22.28 -0.32 -22.00
N LYS A 536 -21.16 -0.89 -21.54
CA LYS A 536 -21.16 -1.89 -20.44
C LYS A 536 -20.09 -1.59 -19.40
N LEU A 537 -20.39 -1.92 -18.15
CA LEU A 537 -19.36 -2.16 -17.14
C LEU A 537 -18.74 -3.52 -17.41
N ILE A 538 -17.41 -3.60 -17.54
CA ILE A 538 -16.70 -4.85 -17.82
C ILE A 538 -16.22 -5.44 -16.49
N TYR A 539 -16.86 -6.52 -16.07
CA TYR A 539 -16.48 -7.28 -14.88
C TYR A 539 -15.43 -8.33 -15.26
N PHE A 540 -14.30 -8.31 -14.54
CA PHE A 540 -13.27 -9.34 -14.55
C PHE A 540 -13.42 -10.16 -13.27
N PRO A 541 -14.04 -11.36 -13.29
CA PRO A 541 -14.02 -12.27 -12.14
C PRO A 541 -12.60 -12.67 -11.76
N ALA A 542 -12.42 -13.22 -10.55
CA ALA A 542 -11.13 -13.66 -10.05
C ALA A 542 -10.39 -14.59 -11.03
N GLY A 543 -9.09 -14.39 -11.16
CA GLY A 543 -8.23 -15.15 -12.06
C GLY A 543 -7.02 -14.35 -12.55
N THR A 544 -6.02 -15.07 -13.03
CA THR A 544 -4.83 -14.51 -13.68
C THR A 544 -4.96 -14.64 -15.20
N TYR A 545 -5.20 -13.50 -15.84
CA TYR A 545 -5.34 -13.34 -17.28
C TYR A 545 -3.94 -13.15 -17.89
N ILE A 546 -3.45 -14.16 -18.60
CA ILE A 546 -2.12 -14.10 -19.23
C ILE A 546 -2.23 -13.29 -20.52
N VAL A 547 -1.31 -12.34 -20.71
CA VAL A 547 -1.24 -11.51 -21.91
C VAL A 547 0.15 -11.55 -22.55
N THR A 548 0.18 -11.63 -23.88
CA THR A 548 1.42 -11.66 -24.69
C THR A 548 1.63 -10.36 -25.48
N ASP A 549 0.63 -9.48 -25.53
CA ASP A 549 0.69 -8.17 -26.17
C ASP A 549 -0.15 -7.15 -25.36
N THR A 550 -0.22 -5.91 -25.84
CA THR A 550 -0.88 -4.77 -25.22
C THR A 550 -2.38 -5.01 -25.08
N ILE A 551 -2.92 -4.83 -23.88
CA ILE A 551 -4.35 -4.62 -23.66
C ILE A 551 -4.63 -3.12 -23.82
N PHE A 552 -5.37 -2.76 -24.86
CA PHE A 552 -5.84 -1.40 -25.07
C PHE A 552 -7.21 -1.22 -24.41
N ILE A 553 -7.30 -0.25 -23.50
CA ILE A 553 -8.54 0.19 -22.86
C ILE A 553 -8.99 1.47 -23.58
N PRO A 554 -10.06 1.42 -24.40
CA PRO A 554 -10.57 2.60 -25.09
C PRO A 554 -11.13 3.66 -24.15
N SER A 555 -11.22 4.91 -24.64
CA SER A 555 -12.18 5.88 -24.09
C SER A 555 -13.60 5.29 -24.09
N GLY A 556 -14.34 5.55 -23.01
CA GLY A 556 -15.70 5.06 -22.78
C GLY A 556 -15.79 3.83 -21.89
N THR A 557 -14.66 3.24 -21.50
CA THR A 557 -14.63 1.94 -20.81
C THR A 557 -14.63 2.08 -19.28
N ARG A 558 -15.38 1.20 -18.61
CA ARG A 558 -15.33 0.99 -17.15
C ARG A 558 -15.00 -0.48 -16.85
N ILE A 559 -14.07 -0.72 -15.93
CA ILE A 559 -13.60 -2.05 -15.54
C ILE A 559 -13.69 -2.18 -14.02
N ILE A 560 -14.21 -3.32 -13.56
CA ILE A 560 -14.14 -3.74 -12.16
C ILE A 560 -13.65 -5.19 -12.07
N GLY A 561 -12.68 -5.44 -11.19
CA GLY A 561 -12.21 -6.77 -10.83
C GLY A 561 -12.89 -7.33 -9.57
N ASP A 562 -12.59 -8.59 -9.26
CA ASP A 562 -12.72 -9.13 -7.92
C ASP A 562 -11.48 -8.66 -7.12
N PRO A 563 -11.65 -7.87 -6.03
CA PRO A 563 -10.54 -7.21 -5.34
C PRO A 563 -9.43 -8.16 -4.92
N TYR A 564 -8.20 -7.77 -5.24
CA TYR A 564 -6.95 -8.53 -5.03
C TYR A 564 -6.85 -9.88 -5.78
N ALA A 565 -7.89 -10.27 -6.54
CA ALA A 565 -8.01 -11.58 -7.19
C ALA A 565 -8.01 -11.52 -8.73
N SER A 566 -8.39 -10.39 -9.32
CA SER A 566 -8.41 -10.19 -10.78
C SER A 566 -7.09 -9.59 -11.28
N THR A 567 -6.25 -10.43 -11.88
CA THR A 567 -4.85 -10.11 -12.20
C THR A 567 -4.57 -10.18 -13.70
N ILE A 568 -4.05 -9.11 -14.31
CA ILE A 568 -3.45 -9.17 -15.66
C ILE A 568 -1.94 -9.41 -15.52
N SER A 569 -1.42 -10.41 -16.22
CA SER A 569 -0.03 -10.86 -16.09
C SER A 569 0.65 -11.02 -17.45
N ALA A 570 1.68 -10.22 -17.74
CA ALA A 570 2.40 -10.32 -19.01
C ALA A 570 3.40 -11.48 -19.07
N VAL A 571 3.55 -12.07 -20.26
CA VAL A 571 4.62 -13.00 -20.65
C VAL A 571 5.10 -12.75 -22.07
N GLY A 572 6.25 -13.32 -22.43
CA GLY A 572 6.64 -13.52 -23.82
C GLY A 572 7.51 -12.44 -24.46
N ALA A 573 7.93 -12.71 -25.70
CA ALA A 573 9.01 -12.00 -26.39
C ALA A 573 8.73 -10.50 -26.63
N ASN A 574 7.46 -10.13 -26.81
CA ASN A 574 7.00 -8.75 -27.04
C ASN A 574 7.43 -7.75 -25.95
N PHE A 575 7.71 -8.23 -24.73
CA PHE A 575 8.10 -7.41 -23.59
C PHE A 575 9.56 -7.65 -23.15
N LYS A 576 10.37 -8.32 -23.97
CA LYS A 576 11.78 -8.64 -23.64
C LYS A 576 12.79 -7.57 -24.05
N SER A 577 12.45 -6.64 -24.94
CA SER A 577 13.40 -5.67 -25.46
C SER A 577 13.46 -4.40 -24.62
N THR A 578 14.61 -4.14 -24.00
CA THR A 578 14.87 -2.89 -23.25
C THR A 578 14.97 -1.66 -24.17
N THR A 579 15.31 -1.86 -25.45
CA THR A 579 15.44 -0.78 -26.45
C THR A 579 14.17 -0.58 -27.27
N ALA A 580 13.23 -1.52 -27.21
CA ALA A 580 11.90 -1.44 -27.81
C ALA A 580 10.85 -1.77 -26.73
N VAL A 581 10.76 -0.88 -25.74
CA VAL A 581 9.84 -0.97 -24.60
C VAL A 581 8.40 -1.01 -25.11
N ARG A 582 7.58 -1.90 -24.53
CA ARG A 582 6.19 -2.11 -24.91
C ARG A 582 5.27 -2.03 -23.70
N THR A 583 4.14 -1.37 -23.90
CA THR A 583 3.08 -1.23 -22.88
C THR A 583 2.30 -2.54 -22.71
N MET A 584 2.08 -3.03 -21.49
CA MET A 584 1.16 -4.15 -21.22
C MET A 584 -0.29 -3.69 -21.19
N VAL A 585 -0.62 -2.56 -20.54
CA VAL A 585 -1.97 -1.96 -20.52
C VAL A 585 -1.92 -0.50 -20.91
N GLN A 586 -2.57 -0.14 -22.01
CA GLN A 586 -2.61 1.21 -22.57
C GLN A 586 -4.02 1.81 -22.41
N VAL A 587 -4.17 2.83 -21.57
CA VAL A 587 -5.45 3.49 -21.28
C VAL A 587 -5.60 4.73 -22.17
N GLY A 588 -6.34 4.55 -23.27
CA GLY A 588 -6.48 5.49 -24.38
C GLY A 588 -5.16 5.81 -25.10
N TYR A 589 -5.26 6.56 -26.19
CA TYR A 589 -4.12 7.17 -26.87
C TYR A 589 -3.87 8.60 -26.37
N PRO A 590 -2.67 9.17 -26.58
CA PRO A 590 -2.43 10.58 -26.31
C PRO A 590 -3.39 11.48 -27.10
N GLY A 591 -4.13 12.33 -26.39
CA GLY A 591 -5.17 13.19 -26.96
C GLY A 591 -6.58 12.61 -26.94
N ASP A 592 -6.79 11.37 -26.49
CA ASP A 592 -8.15 10.88 -26.21
C ASP A 592 -8.76 11.66 -25.02
N VAL A 593 -10.07 11.92 -25.09
CA VAL A 593 -10.84 12.63 -24.06
C VAL A 593 -12.15 11.91 -23.77
N GLY A 594 -12.34 11.42 -22.55
CA GLY A 594 -13.54 10.70 -22.15
C GLY A 594 -13.41 9.98 -20.81
N VAL A 595 -14.15 8.89 -20.64
CA VAL A 595 -14.16 8.10 -19.40
C VAL A 595 -13.22 6.90 -19.52
N ALA A 596 -12.42 6.66 -18.48
CA ALA A 596 -11.69 5.41 -18.28
C ALA A 596 -11.56 5.13 -16.79
N GLN A 597 -12.46 4.30 -16.24
CA GLN A 597 -12.48 3.96 -14.81
C GLN A 597 -12.08 2.51 -14.62
N ILE A 598 -11.12 2.25 -13.74
CA ILE A 598 -10.59 0.91 -13.46
C ILE A 598 -10.58 0.71 -11.94
N SER A 599 -11.16 -0.37 -11.45
CA SER A 599 -11.14 -0.68 -10.02
C SER A 599 -10.90 -2.16 -9.73
N ASP A 600 -10.36 -2.46 -8.55
CA ASP A 600 -10.18 -3.82 -8.02
C ASP A 600 -9.31 -4.74 -8.92
N MET A 601 -8.37 -4.17 -9.68
CA MET A 601 -7.46 -4.90 -10.58
C MET A 601 -6.03 -5.01 -10.04
N LEU A 602 -5.33 -6.09 -10.37
CA LEU A 602 -3.89 -6.26 -10.09
C LEU A 602 -3.09 -6.44 -11.39
N PHE A 603 -1.92 -5.84 -11.46
CA PHE A 603 -0.99 -5.93 -12.58
C PHE A 603 0.31 -6.63 -12.17
N THR A 604 0.78 -7.60 -12.97
CA THR A 604 2.00 -8.37 -12.68
C THR A 604 2.72 -8.80 -13.97
N VAL A 605 3.87 -9.45 -13.81
CA VAL A 605 4.62 -10.11 -14.88
C VAL A 605 4.91 -11.55 -14.47
N ALA A 606 4.54 -12.51 -15.32
CA ALA A 606 4.79 -13.93 -15.08
C ALA A 606 6.17 -14.39 -15.58
N ASP A 607 6.91 -13.52 -16.28
CA ASP A 607 8.26 -13.76 -16.79
C ASP A 607 9.16 -12.54 -16.47
N ILE A 608 10.47 -12.66 -16.66
CA ILE A 608 11.43 -11.55 -16.50
C ILE A 608 11.37 -10.72 -17.79
N LEU A 609 10.66 -9.58 -17.77
CA LEU A 609 10.28 -8.79 -18.95
C LEU A 609 10.88 -7.38 -18.92
N PRO A 610 12.18 -7.20 -19.23
CA PRO A 610 12.87 -5.94 -19.06
C PRO A 610 12.47 -4.84 -20.07
N GLY A 611 11.61 -5.17 -21.03
CA GLY A 611 10.94 -4.23 -21.94
C GLY A 611 9.47 -3.95 -21.60
N CYS A 612 8.95 -4.45 -20.48
CA CYS A 612 7.55 -4.23 -20.07
C CYS A 612 7.37 -2.89 -19.35
N GLN A 613 6.72 -1.92 -19.99
CA GLN A 613 6.05 -0.83 -19.27
C GLN A 613 4.65 -1.34 -18.90
N MET A 614 4.33 -1.50 -17.62
CA MET A 614 3.14 -2.26 -17.25
C MET A 614 1.83 -1.52 -17.55
N VAL A 615 1.70 -0.26 -17.12
CA VAL A 615 0.52 0.57 -17.40
C VAL A 615 0.95 1.93 -17.92
N VAL A 616 0.29 2.40 -18.98
CA VAL A 616 0.37 3.80 -19.46
C VAL A 616 -1.04 4.38 -19.50
N VAL A 617 -1.25 5.51 -18.84
CA VAL A 617 -2.47 6.33 -18.99
C VAL A 617 -2.14 7.50 -19.92
N SER A 618 -2.94 7.70 -20.96
CA SER A 618 -2.75 8.79 -21.94
C SER A 618 -4.03 9.60 -22.22
N ILE A 619 -5.20 9.01 -21.97
CA ILE A 619 -6.50 9.66 -21.98
C ILE A 619 -6.62 10.75 -20.90
N SER A 620 -7.42 11.78 -21.17
CA SER A 620 -7.89 12.78 -20.20
C SER A 620 -9.40 12.71 -19.98
N GLY A 621 -9.84 13.18 -18.82
CA GLY A 621 -11.25 13.32 -18.46
C GLY A 621 -11.86 14.61 -19.03
N LYS A 622 -13.19 14.66 -19.18
CA LYS A 622 -13.92 15.92 -19.40
C LYS A 622 -14.16 16.63 -18.05
N SER A 623 -14.31 15.85 -17.00
CA SER A 623 -14.46 16.25 -15.61
C SER A 623 -13.43 15.51 -14.73
N PRO A 624 -13.04 16.06 -13.56
CA PRO A 624 -12.31 15.32 -12.55
C PRO A 624 -12.99 13.98 -12.21
N GLY A 625 -12.22 12.88 -12.17
CA GLY A 625 -12.74 11.53 -11.90
C GLY A 625 -13.33 10.75 -13.09
N ASP A 626 -13.48 11.36 -14.28
CA ASP A 626 -13.85 10.62 -15.51
C ASP A 626 -12.80 9.55 -15.86
N VAL A 627 -11.51 9.88 -15.64
CA VAL A 627 -10.38 8.96 -15.76
C VAL A 627 -9.84 8.71 -14.35
N GLY A 628 -9.82 7.44 -13.92
CA GLY A 628 -9.33 7.12 -12.59
C GLY A 628 -9.14 5.63 -12.30
N LEU A 629 -8.33 5.36 -11.27
CA LEU A 629 -7.97 4.02 -10.82
C LEU A 629 -8.16 3.92 -9.30
N TRP A 630 -8.95 2.95 -8.83
CA TRP A 630 -9.24 2.75 -7.40
C TRP A 630 -8.89 1.33 -6.96
N ASN A 631 -8.23 1.16 -5.81
CA ASN A 631 -7.88 -0.16 -5.26
C ASN A 631 -7.24 -1.07 -6.32
N THR A 632 -6.29 -0.49 -7.05
CA THR A 632 -5.68 -1.08 -8.25
C THR A 632 -4.17 -1.06 -8.06
N HIS A 633 -3.56 -2.25 -8.12
CA HIS A 633 -2.22 -2.49 -7.57
C HIS A 633 -1.28 -3.16 -8.57
N PHE A 634 0.01 -3.14 -8.27
CA PHE A 634 1.03 -3.90 -8.97
C PHE A 634 1.78 -4.77 -7.96
N ARG A 635 2.07 -6.02 -8.33
CA ARG A 635 2.94 -6.93 -7.57
C ARG A 635 3.91 -7.59 -8.54
N ILE A 636 5.20 -7.33 -8.42
CA ILE A 636 6.21 -7.87 -9.33
C ILE A 636 7.05 -8.88 -8.54
N GLY A 637 6.88 -10.17 -8.86
CA GLY A 637 7.41 -11.27 -8.05
C GLY A 637 6.60 -11.53 -6.78
N GLY A 638 7.23 -12.16 -5.78
CA GLY A 638 6.66 -12.40 -4.45
C GLY A 638 5.42 -13.28 -4.39
N ALA A 639 5.02 -13.93 -5.50
CA ALA A 639 3.81 -14.74 -5.56
C ALA A 639 3.86 -15.83 -6.63
N ALA A 640 3.07 -16.87 -6.40
CA ALA A 640 2.87 -18.00 -7.30
C ALA A 640 2.45 -17.55 -8.71
N GLY A 641 2.85 -18.34 -9.72
CA GLY A 641 2.51 -18.08 -11.12
C GLY A 641 3.50 -17.17 -11.86
N SER A 642 4.61 -16.77 -11.24
CA SER A 642 5.66 -16.01 -11.90
C SER A 642 7.03 -16.71 -11.86
N LYS A 643 7.76 -16.61 -12.98
CA LYS A 643 9.20 -16.91 -13.02
C LYS A 643 9.99 -15.95 -12.12
N VAL A 644 9.46 -14.75 -11.89
CA VAL A 644 10.07 -13.73 -11.05
C VAL A 644 10.15 -14.21 -9.60
N GLU A 645 9.06 -14.71 -9.00
CA GLU A 645 9.06 -15.31 -7.65
C GLU A 645 10.07 -16.45 -7.50
N SER A 646 10.08 -17.37 -8.47
CA SER A 646 10.83 -18.62 -8.36
C SER A 646 12.29 -18.57 -8.82
N GLN A 647 12.72 -17.55 -9.59
CA GLN A 647 14.07 -17.49 -10.18
C GLN A 647 14.85 -16.22 -9.82
N CYS A 648 14.23 -15.17 -9.29
CA CYS A 648 14.91 -13.93 -8.91
C CYS A 648 15.52 -14.00 -7.50
N THR A 649 16.17 -15.12 -7.19
CA THR A 649 16.78 -15.41 -5.88
C THR A 649 18.25 -15.01 -5.80
N GLY A 650 18.89 -14.74 -6.94
CA GLY A 650 20.32 -14.44 -7.05
C GLY A 650 20.63 -12.95 -7.18
N SER A 651 20.99 -12.50 -8.38
CA SER A 651 21.40 -11.12 -8.65
C SER A 651 20.27 -10.31 -9.28
N ALA A 652 20.11 -9.07 -8.82
CA ALA A 652 19.25 -8.07 -9.45
C ALA A 652 19.62 -7.82 -10.93
N ALA A 653 20.87 -8.07 -11.33
CA ALA A 653 21.31 -7.95 -12.72
C ALA A 653 20.64 -8.95 -13.67
N ASP A 654 20.36 -10.16 -13.17
CA ASP A 654 19.71 -11.25 -13.92
C ASP A 654 18.17 -11.13 -13.86
N CYS A 655 17.64 -10.43 -12.85
CA CYS A 655 16.22 -10.20 -12.66
C CYS A 655 15.77 -8.76 -12.97
N LYS A 656 15.90 -8.34 -14.23
CA LYS A 656 15.22 -7.14 -14.75
C LYS A 656 13.74 -7.45 -15.03
N ALA A 657 12.91 -7.47 -13.99
CA ALA A 657 11.56 -8.03 -14.06
C ALA A 657 10.58 -7.21 -14.92
N ALA A 658 10.58 -5.88 -14.78
CA ALA A 658 9.80 -4.95 -15.61
C ALA A 658 10.56 -3.63 -15.82
N TRP A 659 10.31 -2.96 -16.94
CA TRP A 659 10.93 -1.67 -17.27
C TRP A 659 10.40 -0.53 -16.38
N GLY A 660 9.10 -0.54 -16.09
CA GLY A 660 8.44 0.43 -15.22
C GLY A 660 6.98 0.07 -14.95
N LEU A 661 6.44 0.53 -13.82
CA LEU A 661 5.08 0.19 -13.40
C LEU A 661 4.03 1.08 -14.07
N LEU A 662 3.98 2.36 -13.69
CA LEU A 662 2.93 3.29 -14.12
C LEU A 662 3.54 4.53 -14.76
N ARG A 663 3.01 4.92 -15.92
CA ARG A 663 3.32 6.17 -16.59
C ARG A 663 2.05 6.96 -16.87
N LEU A 664 1.98 8.18 -16.36
CA LEU A 664 0.95 9.16 -16.70
C LEU A 664 1.52 10.09 -17.78
N GLY A 665 1.10 9.87 -19.03
CA GLY A 665 1.59 10.63 -20.18
C GLY A 665 1.17 12.09 -20.14
N SER A 666 1.84 12.95 -20.92
CA SER A 666 1.67 14.42 -20.83
C SER A 666 0.27 14.94 -21.11
N THR A 667 -0.51 14.23 -21.92
CA THR A 667 -1.92 14.52 -22.23
C THR A 667 -2.93 13.97 -21.21
N SER A 668 -2.47 13.18 -20.23
CA SER A 668 -3.37 12.52 -19.29
C SER A 668 -3.81 13.43 -18.13
N SER A 669 -4.94 13.08 -17.55
CA SER A 669 -5.44 13.57 -16.26
C SER A 669 -6.02 12.36 -15.52
N ALA A 670 -5.67 12.11 -14.27
CA ALA A 670 -6.15 10.93 -13.55
C ALA A 670 -6.44 11.20 -12.09
N TYR A 671 -7.51 10.60 -11.57
CA TYR A 671 -7.73 10.43 -10.13
C TYR A 671 -7.32 9.00 -9.73
N ILE A 672 -6.26 8.85 -8.93
CA ILE A 672 -5.73 7.55 -8.51
C ILE A 672 -5.87 7.46 -6.99
N GLU A 673 -6.55 6.43 -6.49
CA GLU A 673 -6.77 6.23 -5.07
C GLU A 673 -6.51 4.78 -4.62
N ASN A 674 -5.84 4.62 -3.49
CA ASN A 674 -5.43 3.31 -2.95
C ASN A 674 -4.66 2.47 -3.98
N MET A 675 -3.51 2.98 -4.42
CA MET A 675 -2.63 2.28 -5.36
C MET A 675 -1.34 1.86 -4.66
N TRP A 676 -0.97 0.60 -4.81
CA TRP A 676 0.31 0.07 -4.33
C TRP A 676 1.08 -0.50 -5.52
N GLY A 677 2.22 0.10 -5.84
CA GLY A 677 3.17 -0.41 -6.81
C GLY A 677 4.33 -1.09 -6.10
N TRP A 678 4.27 -2.42 -5.96
CA TRP A 678 5.24 -3.17 -5.17
C TRP A 678 6.10 -4.07 -6.05
N THR A 679 7.41 -3.86 -5.99
CA THR A 679 8.41 -4.84 -6.44
C THR A 679 8.80 -5.69 -5.23
N ALA A 680 8.58 -7.00 -5.30
CA ALA A 680 8.63 -7.82 -4.09
C ALA A 680 10.01 -7.83 -3.43
N ASP A 681 10.04 -7.49 -2.14
CA ASP A 681 11.18 -7.64 -1.24
C ASP A 681 11.17 -9.01 -0.53
N HIS A 682 10.02 -9.66 -0.45
CA HIS A 682 9.82 -10.99 0.15
C HIS A 682 8.75 -11.84 -0.56
N ASP A 683 8.73 -13.14 -0.29
CA ASP A 683 7.81 -14.11 -0.92
C ASP A 683 6.55 -14.31 -0.06
N LEU A 684 5.38 -14.00 -0.64
CA LEU A 684 4.07 -14.10 0.00
C LEU A 684 3.46 -15.51 -0.04
N ASP A 685 3.94 -16.38 -0.92
CA ASP A 685 3.41 -17.74 -1.14
C ASP A 685 4.41 -18.84 -0.81
N GLY A 686 5.60 -18.46 -0.34
CA GLY A 686 6.74 -19.35 -0.21
C GLY A 686 7.85 -18.73 0.63
N GLN A 687 9.09 -19.04 0.25
CA GLN A 687 10.32 -18.75 0.99
C GLN A 687 11.45 -18.32 0.05
N ASN A 688 11.15 -18.02 -1.22
CA ASN A 688 12.16 -17.67 -2.21
C ASN A 688 12.70 -16.26 -1.88
N GLN A 689 14.02 -16.09 -1.87
CA GLN A 689 14.62 -14.75 -1.79
C GLN A 689 14.16 -13.91 -2.98
N GLN A 690 13.76 -12.66 -2.76
CA GLN A 690 13.31 -11.75 -3.82
C GLN A 690 14.36 -10.66 -4.06
N VAL A 691 15.30 -10.92 -4.96
CA VAL A 691 16.32 -9.97 -5.43
C VAL A 691 15.92 -9.47 -6.81
N ILE A 692 14.86 -8.66 -6.83
CA ILE A 692 14.19 -8.21 -8.05
C ILE A 692 14.58 -6.78 -8.39
N SER A 693 14.83 -6.53 -9.67
CA SER A 693 15.04 -5.19 -10.21
C SER A 693 13.93 -4.82 -11.20
N THR A 694 12.92 -4.11 -10.72
CA THR A 694 12.02 -3.31 -11.58
C THR A 694 12.63 -1.93 -11.80
N GLY A 695 12.65 -1.42 -13.03
CA GLY A 695 13.35 -0.17 -13.32
C GLY A 695 12.79 1.06 -12.59
N ARG A 696 11.48 1.27 -12.67
CA ARG A 696 10.81 2.55 -12.38
C ARG A 696 9.46 2.32 -11.71
N GLY A 697 9.13 3.10 -10.68
CA GLY A 697 7.80 3.11 -10.07
C GLY A 697 6.79 3.91 -10.89
N LEU A 698 6.45 5.10 -10.40
CA LEU A 698 5.53 6.04 -11.05
C LEU A 698 6.28 7.17 -11.77
N LEU A 699 6.12 7.24 -13.09
CA LEU A 699 6.51 8.39 -13.91
C LEU A 699 5.29 9.28 -14.18
N VAL A 700 5.31 10.51 -13.70
CA VAL A 700 4.29 11.53 -13.97
C VAL A 700 4.85 12.56 -14.94
N GLU A 701 4.28 12.62 -16.14
CA GLU A 701 4.50 13.67 -17.14
C GLU A 701 3.22 14.49 -17.39
N ALA A 702 2.10 14.08 -16.80
CA ALA A 702 0.80 14.71 -16.91
C ALA A 702 0.85 16.22 -16.64
N THR A 703 0.21 16.99 -17.52
CA THR A 703 0.13 18.46 -17.43
C THR A 703 -1.25 18.98 -17.05
N ALA A 704 -2.27 18.13 -17.21
CA ALA A 704 -3.61 18.37 -16.69
C ALA A 704 -3.74 17.87 -15.25
N ALA A 705 -4.80 18.34 -14.57
CA ALA A 705 -5.05 18.03 -13.16
C ALA A 705 -4.97 16.53 -12.87
N THR A 706 -4.15 16.16 -11.88
CA THR A 706 -3.89 14.78 -11.47
C THR A 706 -3.90 14.69 -9.95
N TRP A 707 -4.56 13.67 -9.40
CA TRP A 707 -4.69 13.45 -7.97
C TRP A 707 -4.16 12.06 -7.63
N LEU A 708 -3.20 11.98 -6.71
CA LEU A 708 -2.56 10.76 -6.22
C LEU A 708 -2.88 10.59 -4.73
N VAL A 709 -3.97 9.89 -4.42
CA VAL A 709 -4.61 9.88 -3.09
C VAL A 709 -4.34 8.55 -2.39
N GLY A 710 -3.38 8.53 -1.48
CA GLY A 710 -2.91 7.31 -0.85
C GLY A 710 -2.27 6.39 -1.88
N THR A 711 -1.07 6.75 -2.33
CA THR A 711 -0.28 5.91 -3.24
C THR A 711 1.03 5.48 -2.57
N GLY A 712 1.39 4.21 -2.76
CA GLY A 712 2.68 3.65 -2.36
C GLY A 712 3.41 3.10 -3.57
N PHE A 713 4.69 3.42 -3.76
CA PHE A 713 5.55 2.82 -4.78
C PHE A 713 6.89 2.45 -4.14
N GLU A 714 7.26 1.16 -4.20
CA GLU A 714 8.33 0.60 -3.39
C GLU A 714 9.28 -0.31 -4.18
N HIS A 715 10.55 -0.28 -3.79
CA HIS A 715 11.61 -1.18 -4.22
C HIS A 715 11.91 -1.16 -5.73
N HIS A 716 11.69 -0.01 -6.39
CA HIS A 716 12.12 0.23 -7.77
C HIS A 716 13.58 0.67 -7.84
N THR A 717 14.28 0.24 -8.88
CA THR A 717 15.74 0.41 -8.98
C THR A 717 16.17 1.87 -9.13
N LEU A 718 15.55 2.65 -10.03
CA LEU A 718 16.01 4.01 -10.36
C LEU A 718 15.31 5.07 -9.51
N TYR A 719 13.99 4.98 -9.38
CA TYR A 719 13.18 5.86 -8.55
C TYR A 719 11.82 5.25 -8.23
N GLN A 720 11.23 5.71 -7.12
CA GLN A 720 9.87 5.36 -6.74
C GLN A 720 8.85 6.30 -7.41
N TYR A 721 9.06 7.62 -7.31
CA TYR A 721 8.29 8.66 -8.02
C TYR A 721 9.21 9.57 -8.86
N ASN A 722 8.76 9.95 -10.06
CA ASN A 722 9.45 10.91 -10.92
C ASN A 722 8.44 11.85 -11.60
N PHE A 723 8.42 13.11 -11.18
CA PHE A 723 7.62 14.18 -11.74
C PHE A 723 8.46 14.93 -12.77
N ASN A 724 8.31 14.57 -14.05
CA ASN A 724 9.15 15.06 -15.14
C ASN A 724 8.32 15.89 -16.13
N ALA A 725 8.51 17.21 -16.09
CA ALA A 725 7.68 18.20 -16.78
C ALA A 725 6.19 18.16 -16.39
N ALA A 726 5.85 17.57 -15.24
CA ALA A 726 4.48 17.48 -14.73
C ALA A 726 3.92 18.86 -14.35
N ARG A 727 2.60 19.02 -14.44
CA ARG A 727 1.89 20.22 -13.97
C ARG A 727 0.60 19.86 -13.26
N ASN A 728 0.24 20.66 -12.25
CA ASN A 728 -1.05 20.57 -11.56
C ASN A 728 -1.29 19.18 -10.94
N VAL A 729 -0.40 18.77 -10.04
CA VAL A 729 -0.52 17.47 -9.34
C VAL A 729 -0.77 17.70 -7.86
N PHE A 730 -1.81 17.06 -7.33
CA PHE A 730 -2.06 16.93 -5.89
C PHE A 730 -1.70 15.51 -5.44
N SER A 731 -1.05 15.37 -4.29
CA SER A 731 -0.90 14.08 -3.63
C SER A 731 -1.06 14.16 -2.12
N ALA A 732 -1.72 13.14 -1.57
CA ALA A 732 -1.97 12.96 -0.14
C ALA A 732 -2.36 11.49 0.12
N LEU A 733 -1.52 10.61 0.69
CA LEU A 733 -0.07 10.72 0.90
C LEU A 733 0.73 9.97 -0.18
N GLN A 734 2.05 10.17 -0.19
CA GLN A 734 2.99 9.37 -0.98
C GLN A 734 3.87 8.54 -0.05
N GLN A 735 3.93 7.24 -0.31
CA GLN A 735 4.77 6.33 0.45
C GLN A 735 5.75 5.58 -0.47
N SER A 736 6.97 5.35 0.03
CA SER A 736 8.03 4.69 -0.70
C SER A 736 9.15 4.07 0.14
N GLU A 737 9.67 2.96 -0.38
CA GLU A 737 10.85 2.26 0.13
C GLU A 737 11.92 2.02 -0.94
N THR A 738 13.19 2.06 -0.53
CA THR A 738 14.34 1.68 -1.37
C THR A 738 14.43 0.15 -1.51
N PRO A 739 14.82 -0.43 -2.66
CA PRO A 739 15.01 -1.88 -2.77
C PRO A 739 16.11 -2.35 -1.81
N TYR A 740 15.78 -3.32 -0.94
CA TYR A 740 16.66 -3.73 0.17
C TYR A 740 18.04 -4.23 -0.26
N TRP A 741 18.14 -4.79 -1.48
CA TRP A 741 19.39 -5.28 -2.05
C TRP A 741 20.37 -4.15 -2.44
N GLN A 742 19.92 -2.90 -2.57
CA GLN A 742 20.79 -1.78 -2.96
C GLN A 742 21.78 -1.37 -1.86
N GLY A 743 22.76 -0.55 -2.23
CA GLY A 743 23.76 0.01 -1.32
C GLY A 743 25.08 -0.77 -1.29
N PRO A 744 25.93 -0.52 -0.27
CA PRO A 744 27.22 -1.19 -0.11
C PRO A 744 27.15 -2.73 -0.21
N GLY A 745 27.96 -3.30 -1.10
CA GLY A 745 28.08 -4.75 -1.30
C GLY A 745 27.27 -5.33 -2.47
N ASN A 746 26.48 -4.52 -3.19
CA ASN A 746 25.71 -4.95 -4.36
C ASN A 746 25.98 -4.07 -5.61
N ILE A 747 25.25 -4.30 -6.70
CA ILE A 747 25.29 -3.44 -7.89
C ILE A 747 24.70 -2.06 -7.59
N LEU A 748 25.28 -1.02 -8.22
CA LEU A 748 25.00 0.38 -7.90
C LEU A 748 24.21 1.06 -9.03
N THR A 749 23.18 1.86 -8.71
CA THR A 749 22.38 2.57 -9.72
C THR A 749 23.23 3.49 -10.62
N PRO A 750 22.96 3.57 -11.94
CA PRO A 750 21.78 3.06 -12.64
C PRO A 750 21.84 1.55 -13.00
N ALA A 751 22.86 0.79 -12.58
CA ALA A 751 22.87 -0.66 -12.83
C ALA A 751 21.66 -1.35 -12.16
N PRO A 752 21.06 -2.37 -12.80
CA PRO A 752 21.47 -2.98 -14.06
C PRO A 752 20.82 -2.34 -15.30
N TRP A 753 20.16 -1.19 -15.15
CA TRP A 753 19.48 -0.43 -16.21
C TRP A 753 20.38 0.55 -16.98
N GLY A 754 21.68 0.64 -16.64
CA GLY A 754 22.62 1.62 -17.19
C GLY A 754 22.64 1.74 -18.73
N ASP A 755 22.48 0.64 -19.45
CA ASP A 755 22.46 0.63 -20.93
C ASP A 755 21.12 1.10 -21.53
N ASN A 756 20.08 1.30 -20.70
CA ASN A 756 18.69 1.58 -21.11
C ASN A 756 18.02 2.59 -20.16
N VAL A 757 18.79 3.61 -19.77
CA VAL A 757 18.32 4.79 -19.01
C VAL A 757 17.55 5.71 -19.97
N ALA A 758 16.34 6.10 -19.58
CA ALA A 758 15.50 7.04 -20.31
C ALA A 758 15.92 8.49 -20.03
N THR A 759 15.56 9.42 -20.91
CA THR A 759 15.87 10.86 -20.75
C THR A 759 15.25 11.49 -19.51
N SER A 760 14.16 10.91 -18.99
CA SER A 760 13.49 11.34 -17.76
C SER A 760 14.12 10.79 -16.48
N ASP A 761 14.99 9.78 -16.56
CA ASP A 761 15.51 9.08 -15.38
C ASP A 761 16.61 9.88 -14.63
N PRO A 762 16.86 9.58 -13.35
CA PRO A 762 18.09 10.02 -12.69
C PRO A 762 19.33 9.41 -13.37
N ASN A 763 20.29 10.28 -13.70
CA ASN A 763 21.57 9.87 -14.28
C ASN A 763 22.67 9.60 -13.23
N PHE A 764 22.39 9.87 -11.95
CA PHE A 764 23.32 9.72 -10.81
C PHE A 764 24.66 10.44 -10.98
N ALA A 765 24.69 11.53 -11.77
CA ALA A 765 25.91 12.30 -12.05
C ALA A 765 26.48 13.01 -10.80
N GLN A 766 25.66 13.23 -9.77
CA GLN A 766 26.07 13.75 -8.46
C GLN A 766 26.85 12.74 -7.60
N CYS A 767 26.92 11.47 -8.01
CA CYS A 767 27.56 10.40 -7.25
C CYS A 767 28.89 9.97 -7.88
N ALA A 768 29.98 9.98 -7.12
CA ALA A 768 31.26 9.39 -7.54
C ALA A 768 31.09 7.88 -7.79
N PRO A 769 31.67 7.25 -8.84
CA PRO A 769 31.31 5.91 -9.34
C PRO A 769 31.12 4.79 -8.30
N ASN A 770 31.89 4.82 -7.21
CA ASN A 770 31.89 3.85 -6.11
C ASN A 770 31.15 4.31 -4.84
N ASP A 771 30.50 5.47 -4.85
CA ASP A 771 29.68 6.00 -3.74
C ASP A 771 28.35 5.23 -3.66
N ALA A 772 28.39 4.12 -2.91
CA ALA A 772 27.34 3.11 -2.88
C ALA A 772 26.06 3.55 -2.18
N THR A 773 26.11 4.47 -1.21
CA THR A 773 24.90 5.03 -0.58
C THR A 773 24.33 6.21 -1.36
N CYS A 774 25.12 6.85 -2.23
CA CYS A 774 24.62 7.81 -3.21
C CYS A 774 23.95 7.14 -4.40
N ARG A 775 24.50 6.01 -4.87
CA ARG A 775 23.92 5.16 -5.92
C ARG A 775 22.89 4.17 -5.34
N MET A 776 21.79 4.76 -4.86
CA MET A 776 20.55 4.07 -4.49
C MET A 776 19.37 4.78 -5.16
N ALA A 777 18.21 4.16 -5.23
CA ALA A 777 17.01 4.70 -5.87
C ALA A 777 16.57 6.01 -5.19
N LEU A 778 16.19 7.03 -5.98
CA LEU A 778 15.56 8.22 -5.40
C LEU A 778 14.12 7.89 -4.98
N PHE A 779 13.66 8.44 -3.86
CA PHE A 779 12.23 8.35 -3.52
C PHE A 779 11.43 9.23 -4.47
N GLU A 780 11.86 10.48 -4.63
CA GLU A 780 11.24 11.44 -5.53
C GLU A 780 12.30 12.14 -6.39
N ARG A 781 12.03 12.23 -7.69
CA ARG A 781 12.74 13.12 -8.60
C ARG A 781 11.76 14.12 -9.20
N ILE A 782 12.04 15.42 -9.06
CA ILE A 782 11.15 16.50 -9.49
C ILE A 782 11.91 17.37 -10.49
N ASN A 783 11.60 17.26 -11.78
CA ASN A 783 12.38 17.90 -12.85
C ASN A 783 11.50 18.70 -13.82
N GLN A 784 11.82 19.98 -14.00
CA GLN A 784 11.11 20.90 -14.91
C GLN A 784 9.59 20.97 -14.63
N SER A 785 9.17 20.64 -13.40
CA SER A 785 7.78 20.51 -13.00
C SER A 785 7.29 21.78 -12.27
N SER A 786 5.97 22.02 -12.25
CA SER A 786 5.42 23.09 -11.41
C SER A 786 3.99 22.85 -10.98
N ASN A 787 3.52 23.61 -9.98
CA ASN A 787 2.19 23.45 -9.39
C ASN A 787 2.01 22.02 -8.84
N LEU A 788 2.96 21.58 -8.01
CA LEU A 788 2.91 20.29 -7.34
C LEU A 788 2.64 20.51 -5.85
N PHE A 789 1.58 19.89 -5.35
CA PHE A 789 1.09 20.00 -3.98
C PHE A 789 1.18 18.61 -3.33
N LEU A 790 2.32 18.33 -2.70
CA LEU A 790 2.71 17.01 -2.21
C LEU A 790 2.64 17.00 -0.68
N TYR A 791 1.57 16.44 -0.14
CA TYR A 791 1.32 16.36 1.31
C TYR A 791 1.58 14.94 1.81
N GLY A 792 2.38 14.78 2.86
CA GLY A 792 2.72 13.47 3.44
C GLY A 792 3.68 12.66 2.58
N GLY A 793 4.93 13.12 2.42
CA GLY A 793 5.98 12.28 1.83
C GLY A 793 6.52 11.28 2.87
N CYS A 794 6.56 9.99 2.55
CA CYS A 794 7.02 8.93 3.46
C CYS A 794 8.13 8.10 2.78
N ASN A 795 9.39 8.45 3.05
CA ASN A 795 10.54 8.05 2.25
C ASN A 795 11.55 7.23 3.08
N TRP A 796 11.50 5.89 3.04
CA TRP A 796 12.23 5.04 3.99
C TRP A 796 13.35 4.21 3.36
N ALA A 797 14.55 4.32 3.96
CA ALA A 797 15.66 3.41 3.72
C ALA A 797 15.93 2.60 5.01
N PHE A 798 15.71 1.28 4.94
CA PHE A 798 15.91 0.37 6.08
C PHE A 798 17.19 -0.47 6.00
N PHE A 799 17.63 -0.81 4.78
CA PHE A 799 18.64 -1.81 4.56
C PHE A 799 19.68 -1.41 3.52
N ASN A 800 20.85 -2.04 3.61
CA ASN A 800 21.83 -2.10 2.54
C ASN A 800 22.16 -3.58 2.29
N ASN A 801 22.06 -4.04 1.03
CA ASN A 801 22.32 -5.42 0.63
C ASN A 801 21.59 -6.47 1.51
N ASN A 802 20.31 -6.21 1.81
CA ASN A 802 19.43 -6.99 2.70
C ASN A 802 19.91 -7.10 4.18
N GLY A 803 20.90 -6.30 4.57
CA GLY A 803 21.40 -6.18 5.95
C GLY A 803 21.16 -4.78 6.53
N GLY A 804 21.33 -4.65 7.84
CA GLY A 804 21.24 -3.35 8.52
C GLY A 804 22.39 -2.40 8.13
N CYS A 805 22.14 -1.10 8.26
CA CYS A 805 23.06 -0.04 7.84
C CYS A 805 23.95 0.44 9.00
N ASN A 806 25.12 1.02 8.67
CA ASN A 806 25.96 1.73 9.64
C ASN A 806 25.81 3.25 9.46
N GLY A 807 24.94 3.87 10.27
CA GLY A 807 24.50 5.25 10.06
C GLY A 807 23.34 5.33 9.05
N ALA A 808 23.28 6.40 8.26
CA ALA A 808 22.29 6.54 7.20
C ALA A 808 22.48 5.46 6.12
N CYS A 809 21.41 4.69 5.86
CA CYS A 809 21.35 3.69 4.80
C CYS A 809 21.55 4.28 3.41
N GLN A 810 21.02 5.49 3.19
CA GLN A 810 20.98 6.15 1.89
C GLN A 810 21.49 7.58 2.00
N LYS A 811 22.14 8.09 0.97
CA LYS A 811 22.70 9.44 0.99
C LYS A 811 21.70 10.52 0.58
N ASN A 812 20.85 10.27 -0.41
CA ASN A 812 19.96 11.29 -0.98
C ASN A 812 18.55 10.73 -1.16
N ALA A 813 17.53 11.42 -0.64
CA ALA A 813 16.14 11.00 -0.75
C ALA A 813 15.40 11.63 -1.94
N ILE A 814 15.27 12.96 -1.95
CA ILE A 814 14.56 13.74 -2.97
C ILE A 814 15.55 14.57 -3.79
N GLN A 815 15.34 14.67 -5.11
CA GLN A 815 16.09 15.57 -5.99
C GLN A 815 15.16 16.52 -6.76
N VAL A 816 15.31 17.82 -6.55
CA VAL A 816 14.59 18.89 -7.25
C VAL A 816 15.49 19.54 -8.31
N LEU A 817 14.96 19.72 -9.52
CA LEU A 817 15.67 20.18 -10.71
C LEU A 817 14.77 21.16 -11.48
N ASN A 818 15.25 22.38 -11.74
CA ASN A 818 14.65 23.34 -12.68
C ASN A 818 13.12 23.55 -12.53
N SER A 819 12.59 23.43 -11.32
CA SER A 819 11.14 23.42 -11.04
C SER A 819 10.68 24.74 -10.39
N THR A 820 9.36 24.96 -10.27
CA THR A 820 8.75 26.15 -9.64
C THR A 820 7.43 25.79 -8.97
N ALA A 821 6.86 26.65 -8.12
CA ALA A 821 5.57 26.44 -7.46
C ALA A 821 5.43 25.01 -6.89
N LEU A 822 6.43 24.62 -6.10
CA LEU A 822 6.56 23.30 -5.49
C LEU A 822 6.30 23.42 -3.99
N TYR A 823 5.32 22.66 -3.51
CA TYR A 823 4.85 22.66 -2.13
C TYR A 823 4.96 21.24 -1.57
N LEU A 824 5.99 20.98 -0.76
CA LEU A 824 6.13 19.74 0.01
C LEU A 824 5.73 20.03 1.46
N TYR A 825 4.76 19.28 1.98
CA TYR A 825 4.26 19.44 3.36
C TYR A 825 4.28 18.11 4.10
N GLY A 826 4.81 18.08 5.32
CA GLY A 826 4.92 16.86 6.12
C GLY A 826 5.78 15.78 5.45
N THR A 827 6.94 16.14 4.92
CA THR A 827 7.88 15.19 4.29
C THR A 827 8.75 14.53 5.36
N ASN A 828 8.67 13.21 5.44
CA ASN A 828 9.35 12.38 6.44
C ASN A 828 10.34 11.44 5.73
N THR A 829 11.58 11.37 6.22
CA THR A 829 12.59 10.39 5.76
C THR A 829 12.99 9.44 6.88
N LYS A 830 13.46 8.26 6.49
CA LYS A 830 14.14 7.36 7.42
C LYS A 830 15.52 6.96 6.87
N SER A 831 16.55 7.17 7.70
CA SER A 831 17.94 6.78 7.45
C SER A 831 18.54 7.38 6.15
N SER A 832 18.12 8.59 5.78
CA SER A 832 18.60 9.28 4.57
C SER A 832 19.40 10.51 4.95
N ALA A 833 20.69 10.57 4.62
CA ALA A 833 21.57 11.68 5.05
C ALA A 833 21.03 13.05 4.57
N ASN A 834 20.70 13.15 3.29
CA ASN A 834 20.10 14.32 2.65
C ASN A 834 18.63 14.02 2.34
N MET A 835 17.73 14.79 2.94
CA MET A 835 16.30 14.73 2.63
C MET A 835 16.02 15.34 1.26
N ILE A 836 16.60 16.51 0.96
CA ILE A 836 16.35 17.24 -0.28
C ILE A 836 17.68 17.73 -0.89
N LEU A 837 17.84 17.47 -2.18
CA LEU A 837 18.83 18.11 -3.05
C LEU A 837 18.17 19.12 -4.00
N GLU A 838 18.78 20.28 -4.19
CA GLU A 838 18.51 21.19 -5.32
C GLU A 838 19.65 21.05 -6.33
N GLY A 839 19.36 20.54 -7.52
CA GLY A 839 20.41 20.12 -8.44
C GLY A 839 21.24 18.99 -7.86
N ASN A 840 22.49 19.31 -7.55
CA ASN A 840 23.43 18.42 -6.86
C ASN A 840 23.82 18.96 -5.46
N TYR A 841 23.20 20.04 -5.01
CA TYR A 841 23.49 20.70 -3.74
C TYR A 841 22.53 20.21 -2.66
N GLN A 842 23.07 19.90 -1.49
CA GLN A 842 22.32 19.54 -0.30
C GLN A 842 21.60 20.77 0.27
N VAL A 843 20.29 20.68 0.49
CA VAL A 843 19.47 21.78 1.03
C VAL A 843 18.88 21.43 2.40
N ALA A 844 18.52 20.15 2.63
CA ALA A 844 17.99 19.68 3.90
C ALA A 844 18.55 18.30 4.28
N THR A 845 18.99 18.13 5.52
CA THR A 845 19.48 16.83 6.06
C THR A 845 18.59 16.26 7.13
N GLU A 846 18.62 14.93 7.33
CA GLU A 846 17.92 14.26 8.43
C GLU A 846 18.50 14.66 9.81
N ALA A 847 19.76 15.11 9.86
CA ALA A 847 20.41 15.62 11.07
C ALA A 847 19.87 17.01 11.49
N GLU A 848 19.66 17.93 10.55
CA GLU A 848 19.07 19.25 10.82
C GLU A 848 17.56 19.17 11.09
N ASN A 849 16.92 18.11 10.58
CA ASN A 849 15.48 17.87 10.65
C ASN A 849 15.13 16.66 11.52
N SER A 850 15.91 16.37 12.57
CA SER A 850 15.68 15.18 13.39
C SER A 850 14.35 15.24 14.15
N GLY A 851 13.47 14.26 13.92
CA GLY A 851 12.21 14.05 14.61
C GLY A 851 12.14 12.70 15.34
N GLY A 852 10.92 12.23 15.65
CA GLY A 852 10.72 11.10 16.57
C GLY A 852 11.10 9.71 16.03
N TRP A 853 11.44 9.58 14.74
CA TRP A 853 11.85 8.32 14.12
C TRP A 853 12.92 8.48 13.03
N GLY A 854 12.93 9.61 12.33
CA GLY A 854 13.86 9.97 11.27
C GLY A 854 13.80 11.47 10.98
N GLY A 855 13.99 11.88 9.73
CA GLY A 855 13.94 13.28 9.31
C GLY A 855 12.51 13.76 9.09
N VAL A 856 12.19 15.00 9.48
CA VAL A 856 10.85 15.60 9.34
C VAL A 856 10.95 17.04 8.86
N ILE A 857 10.40 17.34 7.68
CA ILE A 857 10.24 18.70 7.16
C ILE A 857 8.75 19.03 7.19
N ALA A 858 8.37 20.06 7.95
CA ALA A 858 6.99 20.51 8.05
C ALA A 858 6.53 21.17 6.74
N GLY A 859 7.38 22.03 6.16
CA GLY A 859 7.16 22.60 4.84
C GLY A 859 8.47 22.85 4.08
N PHE A 860 8.48 22.54 2.79
CA PHE A 860 9.52 22.95 1.84
C PHE A 860 8.86 23.62 0.64
N LEU A 861 9.08 24.92 0.53
CA LEU A 861 8.45 25.82 -0.43
C LEU A 861 9.51 26.26 -1.43
N TYR A 862 9.40 25.83 -2.69
CA TYR A 862 10.46 26.02 -3.67
C TYR A 862 9.99 26.80 -4.89
N ASN A 863 10.53 28.03 -4.99
CA ASN A 863 10.26 29.03 -6.03
C ASN A 863 8.74 29.16 -6.28
N SER A 864 8.02 29.31 -5.17
CA SER A 864 6.57 29.32 -4.96
C SER A 864 6.08 30.71 -4.58
#